data_AF-A0A927B1N8-F1
#
_entry.id   AF-A0A927B1N8-F1
#
_cell.length_a   1.000
_cell.length_b   1.000
_cell.length_c   1.000
_cell.angle_alpha   90.00
_cell.angle_beta   90.00
_cell.angle_gamma   90.00
#
_symmetry.space_group_name_H-M   'P 1'
#
loop_
_entity.id
_entity.type
_entity.pdbx_description
1 polymer ?
#
loop_
_entity_poly.entity_id
_entity_poly.type
_entity_poly.pdbx_seq_one_letter_code
_entity_poly.pdbx_strand_id
1 'polypeptide(L)'
;MINYSLIESGETDFTGTGNQTISQSPFVSPTDYRLPAGSVAIDAGNNEAYTAVGGPTTDLAGNPRVANNRIDIGAYEYQGPFCQPIAITQQPASSSSVTAGASVSVPVSVSGTVNGYQWYKDNLSSPVMGQTSATLTLTNVQLGDAGSYSVVVTGACNSVTSTAFSLSVSAPAQPIRYVRQGGSGTGDGTSWANASGDLQSQINIAGAQQVWVAGGTFQPASGGSFSMKEGVAIYGGFSSTSPESSTASRPSVNPVTGPGGASQPSTTTLLGNGNSVIQNAQALTSGAVLDGFVIQGGNGTRGGGMFNYNSSSPRLTNLVLSHNSAVSGGGIHNEFESKPSLTNCVFSSNSATSGGGMFNLSGSQAELVNCVISSNSAERGAGIYNAFQAGCRLVNCKLVGNVATQDGGGIYTITNGSLVTLSSCTLSGNSAVNGGGVYNDSGVPTLINCLIQDNKATGKGGGVYFNQMANYGSLTNCLLQGNSAQQGGALFNNIASPTLTNCTISDNTASQGGALYNTYFSPTLASSIVWHNHSGTGVETTFVNTNGSTVLTRYCLIESGVTSYSSGAGTIMAVSSPFASDTDYRLAIASQAIDAGDPASTTATSGATDLAGNPRLANGRIDMGAYEYQGPFCQPLAITQQPASGSSVCASSTVTAMVSVSGTVSSYQWYRDGQAVTGQTSATLILANLQPNQAGSYAVIVTGSCNSLTSTVFSLTVNPLPTASLTASPSMVLSCAQTSLTLTASGGTSYTFTNGSGTLGTPGATDILVVDSPGTYSVSVANASGCVSTTSTSVISNTATVAVSIPATTTATVTRAFSQSFTESGGSGPYRYSLASGSLPTGVSLAASGVLSGTPTQNGSFPITVRATDANGCSGTSATYTLSVLGGPLIVTAPDYDCASGAITFRTQGGDESPIEYFAIGITPWTSNPNQQIEAELRADPKKIQLLARQNGLTVSYLFDLPAYCAGLPTPPQSSTNPAPVVSQGISAQVAVERAPYRFTIPAGTFTDPQGEPLTYYALALPAGLSLQGNVISGTPTTQGRVVVTLIAVDPSGQTANTSFWFTVGPPVADLTPLLYARPTSLYGTSALSMVVDVVELNGVATADPITLKITRDAKLSLSLSTSATSVGDRSVQNSFWQLNLSDPNYYVLTTDQVIVGGDKLSVGLTGTLSPGATAGVVSMSSVLVNIAGEVRQSNNTDADKIEYFQQ
;
A
#
# COMPACT_ATOMS: atom_id res chain seq x y z
N MET A 1 111.89 -12.86 -41.16
CA MET A 1 111.05 -11.83 -41.79
C MET A 1 110.74 -12.27 -43.21
N ILE A 2 109.47 -12.28 -43.61
CA ILE A 2 108.95 -12.67 -44.93
C ILE A 2 107.84 -11.68 -45.32
N ASN A 3 107.65 -11.43 -46.61
CA ASN A 3 106.66 -10.48 -47.11
C ASN A 3 105.86 -11.10 -48.27
N TYR A 4 104.61 -10.67 -48.44
CA TYR A 4 103.70 -11.06 -49.54
C TYR A 4 103.59 -12.59 -49.75
N SER A 5 103.63 -13.36 -48.66
CA SER A 5 103.62 -14.83 -48.66
C SER A 5 102.31 -15.41 -48.10
N LEU A 6 101.90 -16.58 -48.59
CA LEU A 6 100.90 -17.43 -47.93
C LEU A 6 101.58 -18.32 -46.90
N ILE A 7 100.94 -18.50 -45.74
CA ILE A 7 101.50 -19.18 -44.57
C ILE A 7 100.44 -20.10 -43.97
N GLU A 8 100.80 -21.30 -43.52
CA GLU A 8 99.85 -22.26 -42.95
C GLU A 8 99.30 -21.79 -41.59
N SER A 9 98.00 -21.99 -41.35
CA SER A 9 97.32 -21.50 -40.16
C SER A 9 97.74 -22.26 -38.90
N GLY A 10 98.53 -21.61 -38.06
CA GLY A 10 99.14 -22.19 -36.85
C GLY A 10 100.57 -21.69 -36.65
N GLU A 11 101.23 -21.34 -37.74
CA GLU A 11 102.52 -20.64 -37.71
C GLU A 11 102.38 -19.25 -37.08
N THR A 12 103.35 -18.91 -36.22
CA THR A 12 103.34 -17.67 -35.43
C THR A 12 104.69 -16.94 -35.36
N ASP A 13 105.81 -17.62 -35.63
CA ASP A 13 107.14 -17.01 -35.65
C ASP A 13 107.49 -16.42 -37.05
N PHE A 14 106.68 -15.46 -37.48
CA PHE A 14 106.96 -14.70 -38.70
C PHE A 14 106.66 -13.20 -38.54
N THR A 15 107.39 -12.40 -39.30
CA THR A 15 107.35 -10.93 -39.26
C THR A 15 107.46 -10.37 -40.68
N GLY A 16 106.81 -9.24 -40.95
CA GLY A 16 106.82 -8.57 -42.25
C GLY A 16 105.43 -8.11 -42.69
N THR A 17 105.25 -7.83 -43.97
CA THR A 17 104.09 -7.13 -44.54
C THR A 17 103.44 -7.92 -45.68
N GLY A 18 102.12 -7.78 -45.81
CA GLY A 18 101.36 -8.38 -46.92
C GLY A 18 101.20 -9.91 -46.90
N ASN A 19 101.64 -10.59 -45.83
CA ASN A 19 101.43 -12.03 -45.68
C ASN A 19 99.97 -12.36 -45.33
N GLN A 20 99.50 -13.55 -45.68
CA GLN A 20 98.18 -14.06 -45.30
C GLN A 20 98.30 -15.48 -44.72
N THR A 21 97.54 -15.79 -43.67
CA THR A 21 97.46 -17.14 -43.09
C THR A 21 96.28 -17.92 -43.67
N ILE A 22 96.49 -19.20 -44.00
CA ILE A 22 95.56 -20.05 -44.74
C ILE A 22 95.40 -21.43 -44.09
N SER A 23 94.17 -21.92 -44.00
CA SER A 23 93.82 -23.21 -43.38
C SER A 23 93.40 -24.30 -44.38
N GLN A 24 93.53 -24.01 -45.68
CA GLN A 24 93.29 -24.94 -46.77
C GLN A 24 94.41 -24.79 -47.79
N SER A 25 94.77 -25.88 -48.48
CA SER A 25 95.85 -25.86 -49.48
C SER A 25 95.48 -24.93 -50.64
N PRO A 26 96.40 -24.06 -51.11
CA PRO A 26 96.16 -23.17 -52.25
C PRO A 26 96.35 -23.88 -53.61
N PHE A 27 96.50 -25.21 -53.61
CA PHE A 27 96.91 -26.03 -54.75
C PHE A 27 95.83 -27.01 -55.19
N VAL A 28 95.88 -27.46 -56.45
CA VAL A 28 94.89 -28.40 -57.04
C VAL A 28 94.88 -29.74 -56.29
N SER A 29 96.05 -30.22 -55.86
CA SER A 29 96.18 -31.39 -54.99
C SER A 29 97.56 -31.45 -54.32
N PRO A 30 97.80 -32.34 -53.34
CA PRO A 30 99.13 -32.53 -52.75
C PRO A 30 100.26 -32.93 -53.72
N THR A 31 99.92 -33.31 -54.96
CA THR A 31 100.88 -33.64 -56.03
C THR A 31 100.75 -32.74 -57.26
N ASP A 32 99.90 -31.71 -57.22
CA ASP A 32 99.70 -30.73 -58.29
C ASP A 32 99.66 -29.31 -57.71
N TYR A 33 100.85 -28.70 -57.67
CA TYR A 33 101.09 -27.37 -57.09
C TYR A 33 100.62 -26.19 -57.95
N ARG A 34 99.86 -26.44 -59.02
CA ARG A 34 99.14 -25.40 -59.75
C ARG A 34 97.98 -24.87 -58.91
N LEU A 35 97.54 -23.65 -59.19
CA LEU A 35 96.45 -23.00 -58.46
C LEU A 35 95.08 -23.44 -59.03
N PRO A 36 94.12 -23.90 -58.22
CA PRO A 36 92.76 -24.16 -58.63
C PRO A 36 91.94 -22.86 -58.71
N ALA A 37 90.79 -22.91 -59.40
CA ALA A 37 89.83 -21.81 -59.44
C ALA A 37 89.44 -21.37 -58.02
N GLY A 38 89.47 -20.06 -57.74
CA GLY A 38 89.15 -19.51 -56.41
C GLY A 38 90.23 -19.70 -55.34
N SER A 39 91.44 -20.14 -55.70
CA SER A 39 92.57 -20.21 -54.76
C SER A 39 92.95 -18.84 -54.21
N VAL A 40 93.21 -18.80 -52.90
CA VAL A 40 93.68 -17.63 -52.13
C VAL A 40 95.07 -17.11 -52.54
N ALA A 41 95.77 -17.82 -53.43
CA ALA A 41 97.02 -17.37 -54.05
C ALA A 41 96.81 -16.43 -55.25
N ILE A 42 95.62 -16.46 -55.87
CA ILE A 42 95.34 -15.76 -57.13
C ILE A 42 95.19 -14.26 -56.88
N ASP A 43 95.84 -13.45 -57.72
CA ASP A 43 95.92 -11.99 -57.64
C ASP A 43 96.38 -11.48 -56.25
N ALA A 44 97.06 -12.32 -55.45
CA ALA A 44 97.36 -12.05 -54.04
C ALA A 44 98.75 -11.44 -53.80
N GLY A 45 99.69 -11.60 -54.74
CA GLY A 45 101.09 -11.22 -54.58
C GLY A 45 101.37 -9.72 -54.77
N ASN A 46 102.64 -9.37 -54.98
CA ASN A 46 103.09 -8.00 -55.20
C ASN A 46 104.09 -7.90 -56.36
N ASN A 47 103.67 -7.27 -57.46
CA ASN A 47 104.43 -7.14 -58.69
C ASN A 47 105.73 -6.33 -58.50
N GLU A 48 105.67 -5.27 -57.70
CA GLU A 48 106.80 -4.36 -57.47
C GLU A 48 107.91 -5.07 -56.68
N ALA A 49 107.54 -5.80 -55.62
CA ALA A 49 108.48 -6.62 -54.85
C ALA A 49 109.11 -7.73 -55.70
N TYR A 50 108.35 -8.38 -56.59
CA TYR A 50 108.87 -9.42 -57.50
C TYR A 50 109.78 -8.85 -58.59
N THR A 51 109.44 -7.67 -59.14
CA THR A 51 110.25 -6.99 -60.16
C THR A 51 111.55 -6.45 -59.56
N ALA A 52 111.51 -5.90 -58.34
CA ALA A 52 112.67 -5.34 -57.64
C ALA A 52 113.77 -6.37 -57.33
N VAL A 53 113.43 -7.66 -57.23
CA VAL A 53 114.41 -8.75 -57.05
C VAL A 53 114.85 -9.41 -58.37
N GLY A 54 114.36 -8.93 -59.52
CA GLY A 54 114.72 -9.47 -60.84
C GLY A 54 114.17 -10.88 -61.11
N GLY A 55 112.96 -11.19 -60.64
CA GLY A 55 112.32 -12.49 -60.87
C GLY A 55 112.11 -12.83 -62.37
N PRO A 56 112.05 -14.12 -62.73
CA PRO A 56 111.82 -14.54 -64.11
C PRO A 56 110.48 -14.05 -64.65
N THR A 57 110.40 -13.79 -65.96
CA THR A 57 109.18 -13.27 -66.59
C THR A 57 108.06 -14.30 -66.76
N THR A 58 108.34 -15.59 -66.58
CA THR A 58 107.37 -16.69 -66.69
C THR A 58 107.39 -17.64 -65.49
N ASP A 59 106.25 -18.27 -65.23
CA ASP A 59 106.07 -19.29 -64.20
C ASP A 59 106.66 -20.66 -64.61
N LEU A 60 106.53 -21.68 -63.74
CA LEU A 60 107.00 -23.04 -64.03
C LEU A 60 106.21 -23.78 -65.13
N ALA A 61 105.10 -23.22 -65.62
CA ALA A 61 104.34 -23.72 -66.75
C ALA A 61 104.54 -22.90 -68.05
N GLY A 62 105.31 -21.81 -68.01
CA GLY A 62 105.60 -20.92 -69.14
C GLY A 62 104.65 -19.73 -69.30
N ASN A 63 103.71 -19.52 -68.36
CA ASN A 63 102.78 -18.39 -68.37
C ASN A 63 103.48 -17.10 -67.87
N PRO A 64 103.12 -15.89 -68.33
CA PRO A 64 103.69 -14.64 -67.82
C PRO A 64 103.42 -14.44 -66.32
N ARG A 65 104.42 -14.07 -65.52
CA ARG A 65 104.33 -13.83 -64.04
C ARG A 65 103.53 -12.58 -63.62
N VAL A 66 102.70 -12.05 -64.51
CA VAL A 66 101.71 -11.02 -64.20
C VAL A 66 100.52 -11.26 -65.13
N ALA A 67 99.65 -12.20 -64.77
CA ALA A 67 98.26 -12.20 -65.27
C ALA A 67 97.51 -10.96 -64.74
N ASN A 68 96.32 -10.63 -65.29
CA ASN A 68 95.30 -9.73 -64.69
C ASN A 68 95.74 -8.38 -64.05
N ASN A 69 96.92 -7.86 -64.39
CA ASN A 69 97.67 -6.79 -63.68
C ASN A 69 98.23 -7.17 -62.29
N ARG A 70 98.17 -8.42 -61.83
CA ARG A 70 98.74 -8.85 -60.54
C ARG A 70 99.34 -10.26 -60.57
N ILE A 71 100.43 -10.44 -59.83
CA ILE A 71 101.16 -11.70 -59.69
C ILE A 71 100.55 -12.62 -58.60
N ASP A 72 100.56 -13.93 -58.84
CA ASP A 72 100.07 -14.93 -57.89
C ASP A 72 101.13 -15.35 -56.87
N ILE A 73 100.71 -15.68 -55.64
CA ILE A 73 101.62 -16.18 -54.60
C ILE A 73 101.88 -17.69 -54.82
N GLY A 74 102.90 -18.00 -55.62
CA GLY A 74 103.32 -19.36 -55.88
C GLY A 74 104.36 -19.45 -57.00
N ALA A 75 104.68 -20.67 -57.43
CA ALA A 75 105.56 -20.94 -58.57
C ALA A 75 104.80 -21.07 -59.91
N TYR A 76 103.48 -20.92 -59.88
CA TYR A 76 102.54 -21.00 -61.00
C TYR A 76 101.61 -19.79 -60.99
N GLU A 77 101.16 -19.36 -62.15
CA GLU A 77 100.08 -18.37 -62.34
C GLU A 77 98.79 -19.09 -62.76
N TYR A 78 97.65 -18.61 -62.30
CA TYR A 78 96.34 -19.07 -62.74
C TYR A 78 95.96 -18.43 -64.08
N GLN A 79 95.42 -19.22 -65.00
CA GLN A 79 95.06 -18.79 -66.36
C GLN A 79 93.57 -19.02 -66.69
N GLY A 80 92.75 -19.32 -65.68
CA GLY A 80 91.30 -19.50 -65.83
C GLY A 80 90.50 -18.23 -65.58
N PRO A 81 89.17 -18.26 -65.81
CA PRO A 81 88.30 -17.12 -65.57
C PRO A 81 88.24 -16.80 -64.06
N PHE A 82 88.37 -15.52 -63.72
CA PHE A 82 88.27 -15.04 -62.34
C PHE A 82 86.86 -15.27 -61.79
N CYS A 83 86.76 -15.79 -60.56
CA CYS A 83 85.53 -15.82 -59.79
C CYS A 83 85.79 -15.32 -58.37
N GLN A 84 84.89 -14.50 -57.82
CA GLN A 84 85.03 -13.95 -56.47
C GLN A 84 84.38 -14.90 -55.44
N PRO A 85 85.10 -15.33 -54.39
CA PRO A 85 84.51 -16.10 -53.30
C PRO A 85 83.39 -15.34 -52.60
N ILE A 86 82.32 -16.04 -52.24
CA ILE A 86 81.23 -15.48 -51.43
C ILE A 86 81.56 -15.55 -49.93
N ALA A 87 81.05 -14.59 -49.15
CA ALA A 87 81.15 -14.59 -47.70
C ALA A 87 79.86 -14.07 -47.04
N ILE A 88 79.48 -14.61 -45.89
CA ILE A 88 78.31 -14.15 -45.13
C ILE A 88 78.67 -12.83 -44.43
N THR A 89 78.07 -11.74 -44.87
CA THR A 89 78.26 -10.38 -44.33
C THR A 89 77.32 -10.07 -43.17
N GLN A 90 76.20 -10.80 -43.05
CA GLN A 90 75.31 -10.77 -41.91
C GLN A 90 74.91 -12.20 -41.55
N GLN A 91 75.39 -12.67 -40.41
CA GLN A 91 74.97 -13.93 -39.81
C GLN A 91 73.51 -13.83 -39.32
N PRO A 92 72.79 -14.97 -39.23
CA PRO A 92 71.46 -14.98 -38.60
C PRO A 92 71.59 -14.66 -37.11
N ALA A 93 70.47 -14.27 -36.49
CA ALA A 93 70.42 -14.10 -35.03
C ALA A 93 70.84 -15.41 -34.32
N SER A 94 71.42 -15.32 -33.13
CA SER A 94 71.83 -16.51 -32.36
C SER A 94 70.64 -17.33 -31.87
N SER A 95 69.51 -16.69 -31.58
CA SER A 95 68.26 -17.36 -31.20
C SER A 95 67.02 -16.50 -31.45
N SER A 96 65.85 -17.12 -31.36
CA SER A 96 64.57 -16.44 -31.13
C SER A 96 63.58 -17.37 -30.42
N SER A 97 62.66 -16.79 -29.67
CA SER A 97 61.58 -17.51 -28.99
C SER A 97 60.22 -17.04 -29.49
N VAL A 98 59.34 -17.98 -29.82
CA VAL A 98 57.97 -17.70 -30.25
C VAL A 98 56.96 -18.64 -29.59
N THR A 99 55.69 -18.27 -29.66
CA THR A 99 54.56 -19.12 -29.28
C THR A 99 54.12 -19.95 -30.48
N ALA A 100 53.65 -21.18 -30.26
CA ALA A 100 53.12 -22.00 -31.35
C ALA A 100 51.92 -21.31 -32.02
N GLY A 101 51.87 -21.36 -33.35
CA GLY A 101 50.97 -20.57 -34.20
C GLY A 101 51.54 -19.24 -34.71
N ALA A 102 52.64 -18.74 -34.11
CA ALA A 102 53.33 -17.56 -34.62
C ALA A 102 54.11 -17.83 -35.93
N SER A 103 54.77 -16.81 -36.47
CA SER A 103 55.70 -16.93 -37.60
C SER A 103 57.08 -16.41 -37.23
N VAL A 104 58.13 -16.97 -37.85
CA VAL A 104 59.54 -16.66 -37.63
C VAL A 104 60.18 -16.30 -38.98
N SER A 105 60.98 -15.23 -38.99
CA SER A 105 61.72 -14.77 -40.17
C SER A 105 63.16 -14.46 -39.80
N VAL A 106 64.13 -15.17 -40.37
CA VAL A 106 65.57 -15.04 -40.02
C VAL A 106 66.39 -14.80 -41.29
N PRO A 107 66.85 -13.57 -41.54
CA PRO A 107 67.63 -13.22 -42.72
C PRO A 107 69.13 -13.55 -42.56
N VAL A 108 69.81 -13.70 -43.70
CA VAL A 108 71.27 -13.60 -43.84
C VAL A 108 71.62 -12.68 -45.01
N SER A 109 72.76 -11.99 -44.91
CA SER A 109 73.32 -11.21 -46.03
C SER A 109 74.67 -11.78 -46.45
N VAL A 110 74.97 -11.70 -47.75
CA VAL A 110 76.11 -12.37 -48.40
C VAL A 110 76.74 -11.43 -49.42
N SER A 111 78.07 -11.43 -49.53
CA SER A 111 78.82 -10.74 -50.60
C SER A 111 79.11 -11.67 -51.78
N GLY A 112 79.25 -11.09 -52.98
CA GLY A 112 79.54 -11.82 -54.21
C GLY A 112 78.27 -12.40 -54.89
N THR A 113 78.47 -13.26 -55.89
CA THR A 113 77.36 -13.87 -56.65
C THR A 113 76.98 -15.23 -56.05
N VAL A 114 75.74 -15.35 -55.59
CA VAL A 114 75.19 -16.55 -54.98
C VAL A 114 74.42 -17.38 -56.02
N ASN A 115 74.73 -18.66 -56.12
CA ASN A 115 74.06 -19.64 -56.97
C ASN A 115 72.88 -20.34 -56.25
N GLY A 116 72.86 -20.35 -54.91
CA GLY A 116 71.72 -20.84 -54.13
C GLY A 116 71.91 -20.79 -52.62
N TYR A 117 70.80 -20.91 -51.90
CA TYR A 117 70.73 -21.10 -50.45
C TYR A 117 70.01 -22.42 -50.16
N GLN A 118 70.37 -23.10 -49.08
CA GLN A 118 69.56 -24.18 -48.49
C GLN A 118 69.65 -24.09 -46.97
N TRP A 119 68.50 -23.90 -46.31
CA TRP A 119 68.41 -23.99 -44.86
C TRP A 119 68.33 -25.43 -44.39
N TYR A 120 68.95 -25.73 -43.27
CA TYR A 120 68.94 -27.03 -42.61
C TYR A 120 68.53 -26.85 -41.15
N LYS A 121 67.80 -27.83 -40.64
CA LYS A 121 67.57 -28.05 -39.21
C LYS A 121 68.62 -29.03 -38.67
N ASP A 122 68.82 -28.99 -37.36
CA ASP A 122 69.57 -29.93 -36.54
C ASP A 122 71.00 -30.12 -37.05
N ASN A 123 71.74 -29.00 -37.07
CA ASN A 123 73.17 -28.90 -37.38
C ASN A 123 73.55 -29.52 -38.73
N LEU A 124 72.91 -29.05 -39.81
CA LEU A 124 73.09 -29.50 -41.20
C LEU A 124 72.60 -30.92 -41.54
N SER A 125 72.03 -31.66 -40.59
CA SER A 125 71.57 -33.03 -40.83
C SER A 125 70.30 -33.13 -41.69
N SER A 126 69.39 -32.14 -41.58
CA SER A 126 68.04 -32.23 -42.14
C SER A 126 67.69 -31.00 -42.98
N PRO A 127 67.65 -31.07 -44.33
CA PRO A 127 67.30 -29.92 -45.16
C PRO A 127 65.84 -29.49 -44.96
N VAL A 128 65.60 -28.19 -44.75
CA VAL A 128 64.26 -27.64 -44.61
C VAL A 128 63.69 -27.39 -46.00
N MET A 129 62.75 -28.25 -46.41
CA MET A 129 62.18 -28.25 -47.76
C MET A 129 61.55 -26.89 -48.12
N GLY A 130 61.87 -26.40 -49.32
CA GLY A 130 61.39 -25.11 -49.83
C GLY A 130 62.14 -23.87 -49.32
N GLN A 131 62.88 -23.96 -48.22
CA GLN A 131 63.63 -22.84 -47.64
C GLN A 131 64.98 -22.64 -48.36
N THR A 132 64.89 -22.08 -49.57
CA THR A 132 66.01 -21.93 -50.53
C THR A 132 66.38 -20.47 -50.82
N SER A 133 66.07 -19.57 -49.88
CA SER A 133 66.28 -18.12 -50.00
C SER A 133 67.19 -17.58 -48.90
N ALA A 134 67.63 -16.32 -49.05
CA ALA A 134 68.43 -15.56 -48.07
C ALA A 134 67.71 -15.28 -46.72
N THR A 135 66.54 -15.87 -46.48
CA THR A 135 65.77 -15.75 -45.25
C THR A 135 65.04 -17.07 -45.00
N LEU A 136 65.13 -17.58 -43.78
CA LEU A 136 64.28 -18.66 -43.27
C LEU A 136 62.94 -18.06 -42.91
N THR A 137 61.83 -18.53 -43.48
CA THR A 137 60.47 -18.07 -43.13
C THR A 137 59.61 -19.26 -42.76
N LEU A 138 59.38 -19.45 -41.46
CA LEU A 138 58.48 -20.48 -40.91
C LEU A 138 57.16 -19.82 -40.48
N THR A 139 56.03 -20.32 -40.96
CA THR A 139 54.69 -19.77 -40.68
C THR A 139 53.84 -20.80 -39.94
N ASN A 140 53.04 -20.38 -38.95
CA ASN A 140 52.27 -21.27 -38.08
C ASN A 140 53.16 -22.31 -37.39
N VAL A 141 54.25 -21.83 -36.78
CA VAL A 141 55.30 -22.62 -36.13
C VAL A 141 54.70 -23.53 -35.05
N GLN A 142 55.10 -24.81 -35.05
CA GLN A 142 54.64 -25.84 -34.10
C GLN A 142 55.73 -26.19 -33.08
N LEU A 143 55.36 -26.87 -31.99
CA LEU A 143 56.32 -27.29 -30.95
C LEU A 143 57.47 -28.16 -31.50
N GLY A 144 57.21 -28.95 -32.55
CA GLY A 144 58.23 -29.78 -33.24
C GLY A 144 59.23 -28.99 -34.09
N ASP A 145 58.95 -27.72 -34.38
CA ASP A 145 59.85 -26.87 -35.18
C ASP A 145 60.99 -26.27 -34.33
N ALA A 146 60.94 -26.39 -33.00
CA ALA A 146 62.04 -26.04 -32.12
C ALA A 146 63.32 -26.82 -32.49
N GLY A 147 64.47 -26.14 -32.49
CA GLY A 147 65.75 -26.74 -32.87
C GLY A 147 66.79 -25.73 -33.35
N SER A 148 67.94 -26.24 -33.78
CA SER A 148 69.04 -25.47 -34.37
C SER A 148 68.86 -25.38 -35.88
N TYR A 149 69.04 -24.20 -36.47
CA TYR A 149 69.00 -24.00 -37.93
C TYR A 149 70.27 -23.32 -38.45
N SER A 150 70.72 -23.69 -39.64
CA SER A 150 71.82 -23.02 -40.35
C SER A 150 71.56 -23.03 -41.84
N VAL A 151 72.08 -22.04 -42.57
CA VAL A 151 72.01 -21.99 -44.04
C VAL A 151 73.36 -22.28 -44.64
N VAL A 152 73.39 -23.17 -45.64
CA VAL A 152 74.51 -23.30 -46.57
C VAL A 152 74.20 -22.39 -47.75
N VAL A 153 75.11 -21.46 -48.04
CA VAL A 153 75.07 -20.60 -49.22
C VAL A 153 76.13 -21.09 -50.19
N THR A 154 75.78 -21.28 -51.46
CA THR A 154 76.70 -21.74 -52.51
C THR A 154 76.91 -20.64 -53.54
N GLY A 155 78.16 -20.26 -53.77
CA GLY A 155 78.57 -19.32 -54.81
C GLY A 155 79.20 -20.04 -56.00
N ALA A 156 79.93 -19.29 -56.83
CA ALA A 156 80.63 -19.85 -57.99
C ALA A 156 81.97 -20.55 -57.63
N CYS A 157 82.63 -20.13 -56.55
CA CYS A 157 83.97 -20.61 -56.18
C CYS A 157 83.96 -21.49 -54.91
N ASN A 158 83.02 -21.23 -54.00
CA ASN A 158 82.97 -21.80 -52.66
C ASN A 158 81.52 -21.87 -52.15
N SER A 159 81.31 -22.66 -51.11
CA SER A 159 80.12 -22.57 -50.26
C SER A 159 80.52 -22.10 -48.86
N VAL A 160 79.63 -21.38 -48.19
CA VAL A 160 79.81 -20.86 -46.84
C VAL A 160 78.57 -21.18 -46.00
N THR A 161 78.79 -21.58 -44.76
CA THR A 161 77.71 -21.95 -43.82
C THR A 161 77.55 -20.86 -42.77
N SER A 162 76.31 -20.54 -42.41
CA SER A 162 76.03 -19.61 -41.32
C SER A 162 76.38 -20.17 -39.94
N THR A 163 76.51 -19.29 -38.95
CA THR A 163 76.34 -19.70 -37.55
C THR A 163 74.93 -20.24 -37.32
N ALA A 164 74.77 -21.05 -36.27
CA ALA A 164 73.47 -21.61 -35.90
C ALA A 164 72.53 -20.58 -35.26
N PHE A 165 71.28 -20.56 -35.72
CA PHE A 165 70.14 -19.89 -35.10
C PHE A 165 69.34 -20.92 -34.28
N SER A 166 69.13 -20.67 -33.00
CA SER A 166 68.33 -21.55 -32.13
C SER A 166 66.88 -21.06 -32.00
N LEU A 167 65.92 -21.85 -32.47
CA LEU A 167 64.50 -21.59 -32.32
C LEU A 167 63.95 -22.33 -31.09
N SER A 168 63.40 -21.60 -30.13
CA SER A 168 62.55 -22.17 -29.07
C SER A 168 61.07 -21.86 -29.33
N VAL A 169 60.22 -22.88 -29.25
CA VAL A 169 58.77 -22.74 -29.43
C VAL A 169 58.07 -23.09 -28.12
N SER A 170 57.24 -22.17 -27.64
CA SER A 170 56.43 -22.32 -26.42
C SER A 170 54.98 -22.65 -26.78
N ALA A 171 54.28 -23.41 -25.94
CA ALA A 171 52.84 -23.60 -26.10
C ALA A 171 52.10 -22.26 -25.85
N PRO A 172 50.92 -22.05 -26.46
CA PRO A 172 50.06 -20.92 -26.11
C PRO A 172 49.77 -20.90 -24.61
N ALA A 173 49.79 -19.72 -24.01
CA ALA A 173 49.37 -19.58 -22.62
C ALA A 173 47.91 -20.05 -22.51
N GLN A 174 47.64 -21.02 -21.63
CA GLN A 174 46.30 -21.52 -21.35
C GLN A 174 45.86 -20.96 -19.98
N PRO A 175 45.29 -19.73 -19.95
CA PRO A 175 44.91 -19.08 -18.70
C PRO A 175 43.75 -19.79 -18.00
N ILE A 176 42.89 -20.49 -18.76
CA ILE A 176 41.80 -21.30 -18.23
C ILE A 176 42.23 -22.77 -18.24
N ARG A 177 42.08 -23.46 -17.11
CA ARG A 177 42.26 -24.90 -16.96
C ARG A 177 40.93 -25.57 -16.68
N TYR A 178 40.72 -26.77 -17.22
CA TYR A 178 39.43 -27.47 -17.16
C TYR A 178 39.55 -28.75 -16.34
N VAL A 179 38.63 -28.96 -15.40
CA VAL A 179 38.65 -30.06 -14.42
C VAL A 179 37.29 -30.78 -14.39
N ARG A 180 37.32 -32.12 -14.45
CA ARG A 180 36.14 -33.00 -14.42
C ARG A 180 36.43 -34.21 -13.54
N GLN A 181 35.45 -34.66 -12.75
CA GLN A 181 35.62 -35.85 -11.90
C GLN A 181 35.98 -37.08 -12.77
N GLY A 182 37.12 -37.72 -12.49
CA GLY A 182 37.66 -38.84 -13.29
C GLY A 182 38.44 -38.44 -14.55
N GLY A 183 38.41 -37.17 -14.97
CA GLY A 183 39.10 -36.67 -16.15
C GLY A 183 38.43 -37.05 -17.49
N SER A 184 39.07 -36.64 -18.60
CA SER A 184 38.62 -36.89 -19.97
C SER A 184 39.74 -36.63 -20.99
N GLY A 185 39.69 -37.30 -22.15
CA GLY A 185 40.65 -37.09 -23.24
C GLY A 185 42.09 -37.38 -22.82
N THR A 186 43.00 -36.44 -23.09
CA THR A 186 44.41 -36.49 -22.65
C THR A 186 44.60 -36.23 -21.14
N GLY A 187 43.57 -35.71 -20.45
CA GLY A 187 43.65 -35.32 -19.03
C GLY A 187 44.53 -34.11 -18.71
N ASP A 188 45.03 -33.39 -19.72
CA ASP A 188 45.94 -32.26 -19.56
C ASP A 188 45.27 -30.97 -19.03
N GLY A 189 43.94 -30.89 -19.08
CA GLY A 189 43.15 -29.74 -18.63
C GLY A 189 43.13 -28.54 -19.59
N THR A 190 43.49 -28.71 -20.87
CA THR A 190 43.49 -27.64 -21.89
C THR A 190 42.11 -27.31 -22.48
N SER A 191 41.14 -28.22 -22.36
CA SER A 191 39.76 -28.03 -22.82
C SER A 191 38.79 -28.92 -22.04
N TRP A 192 37.48 -28.70 -22.16
CA TRP A 192 36.47 -29.60 -21.59
C TRP A 192 36.52 -31.04 -22.14
N ALA A 193 37.09 -31.26 -23.34
CA ALA A 193 37.30 -32.59 -23.91
C ALA A 193 38.54 -33.31 -23.35
N ASN A 194 39.52 -32.52 -22.89
CA ASN A 194 40.78 -32.96 -22.28
C ASN A 194 40.84 -32.67 -20.77
N ALA A 195 39.69 -32.48 -20.12
CA ALA A 195 39.63 -31.98 -18.75
C ALA A 195 40.34 -32.92 -17.77
N SER A 196 41.12 -32.35 -16.85
CA SER A 196 41.92 -33.13 -15.91
C SER A 196 41.09 -33.72 -14.77
N GLY A 197 41.52 -34.86 -14.24
CA GLY A 197 40.93 -35.47 -13.04
C GLY A 197 41.49 -34.89 -11.73
N ASP A 198 42.65 -34.24 -11.77
CA ASP A 198 43.34 -33.69 -10.59
C ASP A 198 43.17 -32.17 -10.53
N LEU A 199 42.26 -31.71 -9.66
CA LEU A 199 41.99 -30.30 -9.39
C LEU A 199 43.24 -29.54 -8.91
N GLN A 200 44.04 -30.13 -8.01
CA GLN A 200 45.17 -29.42 -7.41
C GLN A 200 46.32 -29.24 -8.42
N SER A 201 46.53 -30.21 -9.33
CA SER A 201 47.48 -30.06 -10.44
C SER A 201 47.14 -28.83 -11.31
N GLN A 202 45.87 -28.62 -11.62
CA GLN A 202 45.40 -27.53 -12.49
C GLN A 202 45.37 -26.17 -11.79
N ILE A 203 45.24 -26.13 -10.46
CA ILE A 203 45.50 -24.91 -9.67
C ILE A 203 47.00 -24.60 -9.69
N ASN A 204 47.84 -25.60 -9.40
CA ASN A 204 49.28 -25.38 -9.19
C ASN A 204 50.04 -25.01 -10.46
N ILE A 205 49.60 -25.43 -11.65
CA ILE A 205 50.33 -25.30 -12.92
C ILE A 205 50.70 -23.85 -13.30
N ALA A 206 51.83 -23.69 -13.99
CA ALA A 206 52.30 -22.39 -14.47
C ALA A 206 51.34 -21.81 -15.54
N GLY A 207 51.14 -20.48 -15.50
CA GLY A 207 50.29 -19.76 -16.46
C GLY A 207 48.78 -19.86 -16.24
N ALA A 208 48.29 -20.69 -15.33
CA ALA A 208 46.88 -20.71 -14.96
C ALA A 208 46.47 -19.39 -14.27
N GLN A 209 45.34 -18.84 -14.70
CA GLN A 209 44.66 -17.67 -14.11
C GLN A 209 43.24 -18.04 -13.64
N GLN A 210 42.63 -19.05 -14.27
CA GLN A 210 41.32 -19.59 -13.92
C GLN A 210 41.33 -21.11 -13.96
N VAL A 211 40.57 -21.75 -13.06
CA VAL A 211 40.31 -23.19 -13.07
C VAL A 211 38.81 -23.41 -13.04
N TRP A 212 38.27 -23.98 -14.12
CA TRP A 212 36.84 -24.24 -14.29
C TRP A 212 36.56 -25.70 -13.96
N VAL A 213 35.65 -25.94 -13.02
CA VAL A 213 35.39 -27.25 -12.42
C VAL A 213 33.94 -27.67 -12.69
N ALA A 214 33.78 -28.78 -13.41
CA ALA A 214 32.48 -29.36 -13.70
C ALA A 214 31.78 -29.89 -12.44
N GLY A 215 30.47 -30.13 -12.54
CA GLY A 215 29.70 -30.82 -11.50
C GLY A 215 30.25 -32.21 -11.20
N GLY A 216 30.28 -32.57 -9.92
CA GLY A 216 30.93 -33.76 -9.41
C GLY A 216 31.59 -33.52 -8.04
N THR A 217 32.07 -34.60 -7.43
CA THR A 217 32.73 -34.57 -6.12
C THR A 217 34.23 -34.74 -6.29
N PHE A 218 35.00 -33.81 -5.71
CA PHE A 218 36.46 -33.80 -5.71
C PHE A 218 36.95 -33.94 -4.27
N GLN A 219 37.84 -34.89 -4.03
CA GLN A 219 38.39 -35.22 -2.71
C GLN A 219 39.91 -35.29 -2.80
N PRO A 220 40.67 -34.74 -1.84
CA PRO A 220 42.13 -34.87 -1.81
C PRO A 220 42.54 -36.27 -1.34
N ALA A 221 43.83 -36.58 -1.40
CA ALA A 221 44.39 -37.78 -0.78
C ALA A 221 44.10 -37.81 0.75
N SER A 222 44.14 -39.00 1.36
CA SER A 222 43.89 -39.19 2.80
C SER A 222 44.82 -38.33 3.66
N GLY A 223 44.27 -37.56 4.58
CA GLY A 223 44.96 -36.56 5.40
C GLY A 223 45.33 -35.26 4.67
N GLY A 224 45.08 -35.17 3.36
CA GLY A 224 45.36 -34.01 2.53
C GLY A 224 44.22 -32.99 2.51
N SER A 225 44.54 -31.82 1.96
CA SER A 225 43.69 -30.64 1.82
C SER A 225 43.87 -30.07 0.41
N PHE A 226 42.87 -29.42 -0.17
CA PHE A 226 43.10 -28.53 -1.32
C PHE A 226 43.77 -27.24 -0.87
N SER A 227 44.42 -26.51 -1.78
CA SER A 227 45.04 -25.21 -1.49
C SER A 227 44.82 -24.23 -2.62
N MET A 228 44.41 -23.00 -2.29
CA MET A 228 44.25 -21.92 -3.26
C MET A 228 45.62 -21.33 -3.63
N LYS A 229 45.68 -20.63 -4.76
CA LYS A 229 46.92 -20.01 -5.29
C LYS A 229 46.68 -18.56 -5.65
N GLU A 230 47.67 -17.72 -5.37
CA GLU A 230 47.59 -16.29 -5.64
C GLU A 230 47.38 -16.00 -7.13
N GLY A 231 46.47 -15.09 -7.43
CA GLY A 231 46.09 -14.72 -8.80
C GLY A 231 45.31 -15.77 -9.59
N VAL A 232 44.87 -16.87 -8.95
CA VAL A 232 44.06 -17.92 -9.60
C VAL A 232 42.61 -17.88 -9.10
N ALA A 233 41.67 -17.83 -10.05
CA ALA A 233 40.23 -17.88 -9.79
C ALA A 233 39.66 -19.28 -10.07
N ILE A 234 39.11 -19.91 -9.03
CA ILE A 234 38.60 -21.29 -9.08
C ILE A 234 37.07 -21.23 -9.10
N TYR A 235 36.45 -21.74 -10.18
CA TYR A 235 35.03 -21.63 -10.47
C TYR A 235 34.36 -23.00 -10.56
N GLY A 236 33.39 -23.27 -9.69
CA GLY A 236 32.58 -24.48 -9.66
C GLY A 236 31.14 -24.27 -10.16
N GLY A 237 30.40 -25.35 -10.34
CA GLY A 237 29.00 -25.32 -10.76
C GLY A 237 28.77 -25.31 -12.27
N PHE A 238 29.79 -25.60 -13.09
CA PHE A 238 29.59 -25.90 -14.52
C PHE A 238 28.89 -27.26 -14.70
N SER A 239 28.13 -27.46 -15.78
CA SER A 239 27.42 -28.71 -16.04
C SER A 239 28.37 -29.93 -16.12
N SER A 240 28.00 -31.05 -15.46
CA SER A 240 28.77 -32.29 -15.53
C SER A 240 28.67 -33.00 -16.90
N THR A 241 27.62 -32.74 -17.66
CA THR A 241 27.32 -33.40 -18.94
C THR A 241 27.61 -32.52 -20.15
N SER A 242 27.35 -31.21 -20.07
CA SER A 242 27.54 -30.25 -21.17
C SER A 242 28.14 -28.94 -20.62
N PRO A 243 29.36 -28.97 -20.08
CA PRO A 243 29.97 -27.83 -19.41
C PRO A 243 30.18 -26.65 -20.36
N GLU A 244 29.95 -25.46 -19.83
CA GLU A 244 29.70 -24.26 -20.60
C GLU A 244 30.99 -23.53 -20.99
N SER A 245 30.92 -22.69 -22.04
CA SER A 245 32.06 -21.89 -22.54
C SER A 245 32.20 -20.52 -21.88
N SER A 246 31.46 -20.24 -20.81
CA SER A 246 31.45 -18.95 -20.11
C SER A 246 31.04 -19.12 -18.65
N THR A 247 31.67 -18.34 -17.75
CA THR A 247 31.25 -18.23 -16.35
C THR A 247 29.86 -17.62 -16.18
N ALA A 248 29.39 -16.83 -17.15
CA ALA A 248 28.03 -16.27 -17.17
C ALA A 248 26.94 -17.29 -17.59
N SER A 249 27.35 -18.47 -18.04
CA SER A 249 26.45 -19.59 -18.40
C SER A 249 26.30 -20.62 -17.28
N ARG A 250 27.02 -20.47 -16.17
CA ARG A 250 26.80 -21.26 -14.94
C ARG A 250 25.38 -20.99 -14.42
N PRO A 251 24.66 -21.98 -13.89
CA PRO A 251 23.39 -21.77 -13.21
C PRO A 251 23.49 -20.71 -12.10
N SER A 252 22.40 -20.00 -11.84
CA SER A 252 22.35 -18.92 -10.85
C SER A 252 22.57 -19.46 -9.43
N VAL A 253 23.83 -19.42 -8.96
CA VAL A 253 24.16 -19.82 -7.59
C VAL A 253 23.60 -18.81 -6.60
N ASN A 254 22.46 -19.13 -5.99
CA ASN A 254 21.92 -18.39 -4.87
C ASN A 254 21.80 -19.31 -3.63
N PRO A 255 22.69 -19.16 -2.64
CA PRO A 255 22.59 -19.92 -1.40
C PRO A 255 21.61 -19.29 -0.38
N VAL A 256 20.95 -18.18 -0.70
CA VAL A 256 20.06 -17.44 0.20
C VAL A 256 18.59 -17.79 -0.03
N THR A 257 18.21 -19.01 0.35
CA THR A 257 16.79 -19.44 0.48
C THR A 257 16.43 -19.87 1.92
N GLY A 258 17.07 -19.25 2.91
CA GLY A 258 16.76 -19.39 4.34
C GLY A 258 17.03 -20.80 4.93
N PRO A 259 16.69 -21.01 6.22
CA PRO A 259 16.81 -22.32 6.85
C PRO A 259 15.73 -23.27 6.30
N GLY A 260 16.08 -24.10 5.31
CA GLY A 260 15.21 -25.15 4.77
C GLY A 260 14.91 -25.06 3.26
N GLY A 261 15.34 -24.03 2.54
CA GLY A 261 15.17 -23.95 1.09
C GLY A 261 16.06 -24.95 0.35
N ALA A 262 15.48 -25.80 -0.51
CA ALA A 262 16.13 -26.96 -1.11
C ALA A 262 17.09 -26.66 -2.30
N SER A 263 17.59 -25.44 -2.43
CA SER A 263 18.54 -25.08 -3.49
C SER A 263 19.99 -25.38 -3.06
N GLN A 264 20.54 -26.50 -3.52
CA GLN A 264 22.00 -26.68 -3.54
C GLN A 264 22.63 -25.50 -4.30
N PRO A 265 23.76 -24.93 -3.84
CA PRO A 265 24.36 -23.77 -4.51
C PRO A 265 24.98 -24.18 -5.85
N SER A 266 25.48 -25.41 -5.94
CA SER A 266 26.40 -25.85 -6.97
C SER A 266 26.36 -27.36 -7.06
N THR A 267 26.51 -27.87 -8.27
CA THR A 267 26.72 -29.29 -8.56
C THR A 267 28.16 -29.75 -8.27
N THR A 268 29.05 -28.85 -7.85
CA THR A 268 30.47 -29.15 -7.57
C THR A 268 30.74 -29.16 -6.07
N THR A 269 31.21 -30.29 -5.55
CA THR A 269 31.50 -30.50 -4.13
C THR A 269 32.99 -30.75 -3.92
N LEU A 270 33.59 -29.99 -2.99
CA LEU A 270 34.88 -30.30 -2.38
C LEU A 270 34.61 -31.08 -1.09
N LEU A 271 35.12 -32.31 -1.03
CA LEU A 271 34.92 -33.24 0.07
C LEU A 271 36.22 -33.40 0.87
N GLY A 272 36.14 -33.31 2.20
CA GLY A 272 37.27 -33.55 3.09
C GLY A 272 37.71 -35.02 3.13
N ASN A 273 38.94 -35.25 3.61
CA ASN A 273 39.49 -36.61 3.73
C ASN A 273 40.34 -36.79 5.01
N GLY A 274 39.77 -36.44 6.16
CA GLY A 274 40.45 -36.53 7.47
C GLY A 274 41.33 -35.32 7.84
N ASN A 275 41.16 -34.20 7.14
CA ASN A 275 41.78 -32.91 7.44
C ASN A 275 40.82 -31.78 7.01
N SER A 276 41.27 -30.51 7.04
CA SER A 276 40.58 -29.37 6.42
C SER A 276 40.28 -29.65 4.93
N VAL A 277 39.11 -29.26 4.41
CA VAL A 277 38.86 -29.41 2.96
C VAL A 277 39.79 -28.50 2.15
N ILE A 278 40.01 -27.26 2.63
CA ILE A 278 40.92 -26.28 2.04
C ILE A 278 41.89 -25.75 3.10
N GLN A 279 43.17 -25.67 2.77
CA GLN A 279 44.23 -25.18 3.65
C GLN A 279 45.13 -24.17 2.91
N ASN A 280 44.92 -22.90 3.20
CA ASN A 280 45.66 -21.77 2.63
C ASN A 280 46.77 -21.36 3.62
N ALA A 281 47.87 -22.12 3.60
CA ALA A 281 49.03 -21.93 4.48
C ALA A 281 50.01 -20.82 4.02
N GLN A 282 49.67 -20.12 2.94
CA GLN A 282 50.44 -19.02 2.36
C GLN A 282 49.59 -17.74 2.36
N ALA A 283 50.25 -16.59 2.34
CA ALA A 283 49.59 -15.31 2.13
C ALA A 283 48.88 -15.30 0.76
N LEU A 284 47.64 -14.84 0.75
CA LEU A 284 46.78 -14.71 -0.43
C LEU A 284 46.10 -13.35 -0.38
N THR A 285 45.84 -12.74 -1.53
CA THR A 285 45.03 -11.54 -1.69
C THR A 285 43.65 -11.89 -2.24
N SER A 286 42.78 -10.89 -2.39
CA SER A 286 41.50 -11.04 -3.09
C SER A 286 41.62 -11.49 -4.57
N GLY A 287 42.84 -11.53 -5.13
CA GLY A 287 43.16 -12.13 -6.43
C GLY A 287 43.11 -13.66 -6.43
N ALA A 288 43.23 -14.32 -5.27
CA ALA A 288 42.87 -15.73 -5.12
C ALA A 288 41.35 -15.83 -4.89
N VAL A 289 40.62 -16.44 -5.84
CA VAL A 289 39.15 -16.48 -5.83
C VAL A 289 38.63 -17.90 -5.76
N LEU A 290 37.58 -18.13 -4.97
CA LEU A 290 36.82 -19.39 -4.96
C LEU A 290 35.31 -19.08 -5.06
N ASP A 291 34.67 -19.58 -6.12
CA ASP A 291 33.28 -19.25 -6.46
C ASP A 291 32.47 -20.52 -6.82
N GLY A 292 31.35 -20.74 -6.11
CA GLY A 292 30.34 -21.73 -6.48
C GLY A 292 30.69 -23.18 -6.13
N PHE A 293 31.00 -23.45 -4.85
CA PHE A 293 31.29 -24.81 -4.34
C PHE A 293 30.51 -25.13 -3.07
N VAL A 294 30.12 -26.40 -2.94
CA VAL A 294 29.82 -27.01 -1.64
C VAL A 294 31.12 -27.50 -1.01
N ILE A 295 31.37 -27.19 0.25
CA ILE A 295 32.57 -27.58 1.01
C ILE A 295 32.11 -28.37 2.24
N GLN A 296 32.40 -29.67 2.30
CA GLN A 296 31.84 -30.55 3.34
C GLN A 296 32.75 -31.71 3.75
N GLY A 297 32.48 -32.30 4.92
CA GLY A 297 33.16 -33.50 5.41
C GLY A 297 34.62 -33.27 5.83
N GLY A 298 35.07 -32.02 5.94
CA GLY A 298 36.35 -31.70 6.54
C GLY A 298 36.35 -31.95 8.05
N ASN A 299 37.48 -32.41 8.58
CA ASN A 299 37.67 -32.75 10.00
C ASN A 299 39.09 -32.41 10.48
N GLY A 300 39.59 -31.23 10.08
CA GLY A 300 40.90 -30.71 10.48
C GLY A 300 40.90 -30.13 11.90
N THR A 301 42.07 -29.95 12.51
CA THR A 301 42.15 -29.35 13.87
C THR A 301 41.77 -27.87 13.87
N ARG A 302 42.11 -27.15 12.79
CA ARG A 302 41.76 -25.75 12.52
C ARG A 302 41.05 -25.69 11.17
N GLY A 303 39.90 -25.04 11.08
CA GLY A 303 39.25 -24.76 9.80
C GLY A 303 38.78 -26.03 9.09
N GLY A 304 37.69 -26.63 9.56
CA GLY A 304 37.17 -27.89 9.03
C GLY A 304 36.86 -27.78 7.53
N GLY A 305 36.05 -26.78 7.15
CA GLY A 305 35.86 -26.42 5.74
C GLY A 305 37.10 -25.74 5.14
N MET A 306 37.57 -24.65 5.75
CA MET A 306 38.75 -23.91 5.28
C MET A 306 39.60 -23.34 6.42
N PHE A 307 40.91 -23.46 6.30
CA PHE A 307 41.89 -22.80 7.18
C PHE A 307 42.69 -21.74 6.38
N ASN A 308 42.60 -20.47 6.79
CA ASN A 308 43.37 -19.35 6.25
C ASN A 308 44.40 -18.90 7.29
N TYR A 309 45.68 -18.85 6.90
CA TYR A 309 46.80 -18.63 7.81
C TYR A 309 47.81 -17.62 7.22
N ASN A 310 48.33 -16.72 8.06
CA ASN A 310 49.40 -15.77 7.73
C ASN A 310 49.02 -14.80 6.59
N SER A 311 48.22 -13.78 6.91
CA SER A 311 47.69 -12.75 6.01
C SER A 311 46.84 -13.28 4.85
N SER A 312 46.35 -14.52 4.93
CA SER A 312 45.63 -15.18 3.85
C SER A 312 44.21 -14.63 3.72
N SER A 313 43.97 -13.87 2.65
CA SER A 313 42.81 -13.00 2.49
C SER A 313 42.10 -13.22 1.13
N PRO A 314 41.72 -14.47 0.79
CA PRO A 314 41.08 -14.79 -0.48
C PRO A 314 39.67 -14.17 -0.60
N ARG A 315 39.20 -14.05 -1.85
CA ARG A 315 37.80 -13.69 -2.14
C ARG A 315 36.97 -14.96 -2.33
N LEU A 316 35.99 -15.13 -1.46
CA LEU A 316 35.09 -16.28 -1.40
C LEU A 316 33.68 -15.84 -1.80
N THR A 317 33.04 -16.58 -2.70
CA THR A 317 31.73 -16.17 -3.22
C THR A 317 30.86 -17.39 -3.49
N ASN A 318 29.55 -17.30 -3.28
CA ASN A 318 28.60 -18.34 -3.69
C ASN A 318 28.90 -19.74 -3.06
N LEU A 319 29.46 -19.77 -1.85
CA LEU A 319 29.89 -21.02 -1.19
C LEU A 319 28.87 -21.53 -0.18
N VAL A 320 28.76 -22.84 -0.02
CA VAL A 320 28.11 -23.47 1.14
C VAL A 320 29.13 -24.34 1.87
N LEU A 321 29.55 -23.90 3.05
CA LEU A 321 30.35 -24.70 3.97
C LEU A 321 29.40 -25.43 4.91
N SER A 322 29.29 -26.76 4.79
CA SER A 322 28.37 -27.53 5.64
C SER A 322 28.92 -28.86 6.10
N HIS A 323 28.45 -29.34 7.26
CA HIS A 323 28.83 -30.64 7.83
C HIS A 323 30.35 -30.82 7.96
N ASN A 324 31.07 -29.73 8.28
CA ASN A 324 32.48 -29.76 8.62
C ASN A 324 32.67 -29.72 10.15
N SER A 325 33.75 -30.34 10.61
CA SER A 325 34.12 -30.48 12.02
C SER A 325 35.54 -29.92 12.25
N ALA A 326 35.79 -29.32 13.42
CA ALA A 326 37.13 -28.93 13.83
C ALA A 326 37.27 -28.86 15.36
N VAL A 327 38.49 -28.61 15.87
CA VAL A 327 38.62 -28.07 17.25
C VAL A 327 38.30 -26.57 17.25
N SER A 328 38.75 -25.84 16.23
CA SER A 328 38.50 -24.40 16.09
C SER A 328 38.15 -24.02 14.65
N GLY A 329 36.99 -23.38 14.43
CA GLY A 329 36.51 -23.00 13.11
C GLY A 329 35.98 -24.20 12.34
N GLY A 330 34.75 -24.64 12.62
CA GLY A 330 34.15 -25.79 11.95
C GLY A 330 33.98 -25.53 10.45
N GLY A 331 33.32 -24.43 10.09
CA GLY A 331 33.29 -23.92 8.71
C GLY A 331 34.63 -23.30 8.29
N ILE A 332 35.03 -22.18 8.91
CA ILE A 332 36.29 -21.47 8.59
C ILE A 332 37.09 -21.11 9.85
N HIS A 333 38.42 -21.23 9.77
CA HIS A 333 39.37 -20.67 10.73
C HIS A 333 40.29 -19.65 10.04
N ASN A 334 40.40 -18.45 10.61
CA ASN A 334 41.26 -17.37 10.11
C ASN A 334 42.27 -16.94 11.18
N GLU A 335 43.56 -16.97 10.85
CA GLU A 335 44.66 -16.77 11.82
C GLU A 335 45.78 -15.86 11.28
N PHE A 336 46.41 -15.08 12.17
CA PHE A 336 47.49 -14.14 11.88
C PHE A 336 47.16 -13.16 10.75
N GLU A 337 46.34 -12.15 11.06
CA GLU A 337 45.93 -11.07 10.15
C GLU A 337 45.27 -11.53 8.84
N SER A 338 44.69 -12.73 8.81
CA SER A 338 43.95 -13.25 7.66
C SER A 338 42.59 -12.55 7.53
N LYS A 339 42.28 -11.99 6.34
CA LYS A 339 41.11 -11.11 6.12
C LYS A 339 40.31 -11.52 4.87
N PRO A 340 39.74 -12.75 4.83
CA PRO A 340 38.93 -13.19 3.70
C PRO A 340 37.68 -12.32 3.53
N SER A 341 37.32 -12.07 2.28
CA SER A 341 36.08 -11.38 1.91
C SER A 341 35.09 -12.42 1.38
N LEU A 342 33.89 -12.46 1.96
CA LEU A 342 32.84 -13.42 1.67
C LEU A 342 31.58 -12.71 1.18
N THR A 343 31.04 -13.15 0.05
CA THR A 343 29.78 -12.61 -0.52
C THR A 343 28.87 -13.75 -0.92
N ASN A 344 27.60 -13.72 -0.46
CA ASN A 344 26.61 -14.78 -0.70
C ASN A 344 27.16 -16.17 -0.28
N CYS A 345 27.52 -16.35 0.99
CA CYS A 345 28.01 -17.64 1.52
C CYS A 345 27.12 -18.17 2.65
N VAL A 346 26.91 -19.48 2.72
CA VAL A 346 26.24 -20.16 3.84
C VAL A 346 27.25 -20.98 4.64
N PHE A 347 27.09 -20.94 5.96
CA PHE A 347 27.76 -21.81 6.91
C PHE A 347 26.65 -22.59 7.62
N SER A 348 26.43 -23.87 7.30
CA SER A 348 25.32 -24.64 7.89
C SER A 348 25.76 -25.95 8.53
N SER A 349 25.28 -26.25 9.73
CA SER A 349 25.48 -27.56 10.38
C SER A 349 26.96 -27.95 10.57
N ASN A 350 27.86 -26.96 10.71
CA ASN A 350 29.26 -27.20 11.07
C ASN A 350 29.42 -27.26 12.60
N SER A 351 30.46 -27.94 13.07
CA SER A 351 30.72 -28.17 14.50
C SER A 351 32.16 -27.83 14.89
N ALA A 352 32.38 -27.25 16.08
CA ALA A 352 33.71 -27.09 16.66
C ALA A 352 33.70 -27.06 18.19
N THR A 353 34.85 -27.13 18.86
CA THR A 353 34.93 -26.70 20.27
C THR A 353 34.72 -25.18 20.36
N SER A 354 35.32 -24.40 19.45
CA SER A 354 35.11 -22.94 19.36
C SER A 354 34.95 -22.47 17.92
N GLY A 355 33.96 -21.62 17.65
CA GLY A 355 33.69 -21.11 16.30
C GLY A 355 33.08 -22.18 15.40
N GLY A 356 31.81 -22.54 15.60
CA GLY A 356 31.16 -23.61 14.84
C GLY A 356 31.08 -23.27 13.35
N GLY A 357 30.50 -22.12 13.01
CA GLY A 357 30.58 -21.54 11.67
C GLY A 357 31.97 -20.96 11.37
N MET A 358 32.44 -20.02 12.18
CA MET A 358 33.71 -19.31 11.95
C MET A 358 34.49 -19.05 13.24
N PHE A 359 35.83 -19.12 13.16
CA PHE A 359 36.77 -18.77 14.22
C PHE A 359 37.82 -17.79 13.68
N ASN A 360 37.94 -16.61 14.30
CA ASN A 360 38.91 -15.57 13.93
C ASN A 360 39.89 -15.34 15.09
N LEU A 361 41.20 -15.36 14.79
CA LEU A 361 42.28 -15.29 15.78
C LEU A 361 43.42 -14.35 15.35
N SER A 362 44.08 -13.69 16.32
CA SER A 362 45.31 -12.92 16.12
C SER A 362 45.19 -11.85 15.02
N GLY A 363 44.38 -10.81 15.26
CA GLY A 363 44.19 -9.68 14.34
C GLY A 363 43.45 -9.99 13.03
N SER A 364 43.01 -11.23 12.81
CA SER A 364 42.24 -11.64 11.63
C SER A 364 40.86 -10.97 11.61
N GLN A 365 40.43 -10.48 10.44
CA GLN A 365 39.18 -9.72 10.30
C GLN A 365 38.41 -10.19 9.06
N ALA A 366 37.44 -11.09 9.26
CA ALA A 366 36.63 -11.61 8.18
C ALA A 366 35.51 -10.62 7.78
N GLU A 367 35.32 -10.41 6.48
CA GLU A 367 34.23 -9.57 5.96
C GLU A 367 33.17 -10.46 5.30
N LEU A 368 31.90 -10.31 5.72
CA LEU A 368 30.77 -11.10 5.25
C LEU A 368 29.66 -10.17 4.74
N VAL A 369 29.23 -10.37 3.50
CA VAL A 369 28.13 -9.66 2.86
C VAL A 369 27.08 -10.65 2.37
N ASN A 370 25.80 -10.43 2.67
CA ASN A 370 24.67 -11.32 2.29
C ASN A 370 24.86 -12.79 2.74
N CYS A 371 25.61 -13.04 3.82
CA CYS A 371 25.94 -14.39 4.25
C CYS A 371 24.96 -14.92 5.31
N VAL A 372 24.79 -16.25 5.35
CA VAL A 372 23.97 -16.94 6.35
C VAL A 372 24.84 -17.88 7.18
N ILE A 373 24.71 -17.83 8.49
CA ILE A 373 25.38 -18.73 9.43
C ILE A 373 24.28 -19.39 10.25
N SER A 374 23.94 -20.64 9.93
CA SER A 374 22.75 -21.32 10.44
C SER A 374 23.03 -22.67 11.07
N SER A 375 22.39 -22.97 12.20
CA SER A 375 22.38 -24.33 12.79
C SER A 375 23.78 -24.92 13.07
N ASN A 376 24.80 -24.08 13.23
CA ASN A 376 26.14 -24.52 13.62
C ASN A 376 26.21 -24.75 15.14
N SER A 377 27.11 -25.61 15.59
CA SER A 377 27.24 -26.03 16.99
C SER A 377 28.64 -25.77 17.52
N ALA A 378 28.76 -25.30 18.78
CA ALA A 378 30.05 -25.26 19.47
C ALA A 378 29.93 -25.37 20.99
N GLU A 379 31.06 -25.40 21.71
CA GLU A 379 31.04 -24.99 23.12
C GLU A 379 30.91 -23.47 23.23
N ARG A 380 31.69 -22.71 22.44
CA ARG A 380 31.64 -21.24 22.40
C ARG A 380 31.64 -20.67 20.99
N GLY A 381 30.87 -19.61 20.77
CA GLY A 381 30.78 -18.93 19.47
C GLY A 381 30.25 -19.85 18.38
N ALA A 382 29.05 -20.38 18.54
CA ALA A 382 28.55 -21.43 17.63
C ALA A 382 28.37 -20.91 16.20
N GLY A 383 27.89 -19.68 16.00
CA GLY A 383 27.99 -18.98 14.73
C GLY A 383 29.42 -18.47 14.47
N ILE A 384 29.88 -17.48 15.23
CA ILE A 384 31.22 -16.87 15.10
C ILE A 384 31.92 -16.80 16.47
N TYR A 385 33.22 -17.09 16.51
CA TYR A 385 34.12 -16.85 17.64
C TYR A 385 35.25 -15.89 17.23
N ASN A 386 35.50 -14.83 18.02
CA ASN A 386 36.58 -13.87 17.79
C ASN A 386 37.48 -13.77 19.04
N ALA A 387 38.81 -13.84 18.87
CA ALA A 387 39.77 -13.65 19.96
C ALA A 387 41.12 -13.06 19.53
N PHE A 388 41.84 -12.46 20.50
CA PHE A 388 43.14 -11.80 20.34
C PHE A 388 43.14 -10.75 19.21
N GLN A 389 42.40 -9.65 19.44
CA GLN A 389 42.22 -8.52 18.52
C GLN A 389 41.56 -8.87 17.16
N ALA A 390 41.16 -10.12 16.95
CA ALA A 390 40.42 -10.54 15.78
C ALA A 390 38.98 -10.00 15.78
N GLY A 391 38.33 -10.01 14.62
CA GLY A 391 37.02 -9.40 14.45
C GLY A 391 36.28 -9.86 13.22
N CYS A 392 35.10 -9.26 12.99
CA CYS A 392 34.31 -9.49 11.79
C CYS A 392 33.44 -8.28 11.43
N ARG A 393 33.25 -8.06 10.13
CA ARG A 393 32.34 -7.06 9.56
C ARG A 393 31.24 -7.78 8.80
N LEU A 394 30.00 -7.67 9.28
CA LEU A 394 28.83 -8.34 8.72
C LEU A 394 27.86 -7.28 8.15
N VAL A 395 27.43 -7.46 6.90
CA VAL A 395 26.47 -6.58 6.22
C VAL A 395 25.37 -7.43 5.59
N ASN A 396 24.11 -7.18 5.96
CA ASN A 396 22.95 -7.96 5.49
C ASN A 396 23.09 -9.48 5.75
N CYS A 397 23.71 -9.85 6.88
CA CYS A 397 23.97 -11.24 7.24
C CYS A 397 22.94 -11.79 8.23
N LYS A 398 22.69 -13.10 8.17
CA LYS A 398 21.73 -13.80 9.05
C LYS A 398 22.42 -14.89 9.88
N LEU A 399 22.42 -14.75 11.20
CA LEU A 399 22.91 -15.72 12.17
C LEU A 399 21.70 -16.39 12.82
N VAL A 400 21.38 -17.64 12.44
CA VAL A 400 20.08 -18.26 12.75
C VAL A 400 20.21 -19.63 13.40
N GLY A 401 19.67 -19.81 14.61
CA GLY A 401 19.56 -21.12 15.25
C GLY A 401 20.89 -21.80 15.56
N ASN A 402 21.99 -21.06 15.73
CA ASN A 402 23.28 -21.62 16.15
C ASN A 402 23.27 -21.91 17.66
N VAL A 403 23.92 -23.00 18.09
CA VAL A 403 23.80 -23.53 19.46
C VAL A 403 25.18 -23.68 20.12
N ALA A 404 25.43 -22.88 21.15
CA ALA A 404 26.59 -23.00 22.03
C ALA A 404 26.22 -23.77 23.31
N THR A 405 27.06 -24.71 23.75
CA THR A 405 26.88 -25.40 25.05
C THR A 405 27.41 -24.61 26.24
N GLN A 406 28.16 -23.53 26.01
CA GLN A 406 28.58 -22.55 27.00
C GLN A 406 28.16 -21.13 26.56
N ASP A 407 28.95 -20.42 25.76
CA ASP A 407 28.79 -18.96 25.60
C ASP A 407 28.77 -18.50 24.13
N GLY A 408 27.91 -17.54 23.81
CA GLY A 408 27.82 -16.94 22.47
C GLY A 408 27.22 -17.87 21.43
N GLY A 409 25.89 -17.95 21.35
CA GLY A 409 25.20 -18.78 20.36
C GLY A 409 25.43 -18.25 18.95
N GLY A 410 25.03 -17.01 18.68
CA GLY A 410 25.33 -16.31 17.43
C GLY A 410 26.80 -15.89 17.34
N ILE A 411 27.26 -15.02 18.25
CA ILE A 411 28.64 -14.51 18.28
C ILE A 411 29.23 -14.61 19.69
N TYR A 412 30.47 -15.08 19.81
CA TYR A 412 31.31 -14.96 21.00
C TYR A 412 32.53 -14.10 20.70
N THR A 413 32.83 -13.13 21.59
CA THR A 413 34.01 -12.26 21.47
C THR A 413 34.74 -12.17 22.81
N ILE A 414 36.03 -12.49 22.81
CA ILE A 414 36.92 -12.42 23.98
C ILE A 414 38.19 -11.62 23.66
N THR A 415 38.78 -10.98 24.67
CA THR A 415 39.94 -10.07 24.62
C THR A 415 39.68 -8.67 24.05
N ASN A 416 40.36 -7.69 24.64
CA ASN A 416 40.36 -6.28 24.27
C ASN A 416 40.78 -6.04 22.80
N GLY A 417 40.16 -5.05 22.16
CA GLY A 417 40.49 -4.62 20.79
C GLY A 417 39.82 -5.43 19.68
N SER A 418 39.07 -6.48 20.03
CA SER A 418 38.29 -7.27 19.08
C SER A 418 37.13 -6.43 18.50
N LEU A 419 37.16 -6.17 17.19
CA LEU A 419 36.19 -5.32 16.49
C LEU A 419 35.08 -6.15 15.83
N VAL A 420 33.83 -5.96 16.26
CA VAL A 420 32.66 -6.66 15.70
C VAL A 420 31.66 -5.62 15.22
N THR A 421 31.44 -5.53 13.91
CA THR A 421 30.52 -4.55 13.30
C THR A 421 29.45 -5.26 12.49
N LEU A 422 28.19 -5.09 12.88
CA LEU A 422 27.02 -5.66 12.20
C LEU A 422 26.17 -4.51 11.67
N SER A 423 25.82 -4.56 10.39
CA SER A 423 24.89 -3.62 9.76
C SER A 423 23.77 -4.37 9.05
N SER A 424 22.51 -4.02 9.31
CA SER A 424 21.34 -4.63 8.67
C SER A 424 21.26 -6.16 8.86
N CYS A 425 21.76 -6.66 9.99
CA CYS A 425 21.90 -8.10 10.26
C CYS A 425 20.75 -8.66 11.12
N THR A 426 20.44 -9.95 10.94
CA THR A 426 19.46 -10.70 11.74
C THR A 426 20.16 -11.75 12.61
N LEU A 427 20.05 -11.66 13.93
CA LEU A 427 20.45 -12.69 14.89
C LEU A 427 19.15 -13.29 15.46
N SER A 428 18.76 -14.47 14.96
CA SER A 428 17.46 -15.10 15.31
C SER A 428 17.63 -16.50 15.92
N GLY A 429 16.94 -16.78 17.03
CA GLY A 429 16.79 -18.13 17.57
C GLY A 429 18.08 -18.83 18.04
N ASN A 430 19.19 -18.10 18.20
CA ASN A 430 20.47 -18.69 18.63
C ASN A 430 20.43 -19.00 20.13
N SER A 431 21.10 -20.06 20.57
CA SER A 431 21.03 -20.57 21.95
C SER A 431 22.40 -20.70 22.61
N ALA A 432 22.49 -20.36 23.90
CA ALA A 432 23.69 -20.50 24.74
C ALA A 432 23.34 -20.74 26.22
N VAL A 433 24.34 -20.88 27.08
CA VAL A 433 24.21 -20.60 28.53
C VAL A 433 24.27 -19.10 28.78
N ASN A 434 25.22 -18.38 28.16
CA ASN A 434 25.26 -16.91 28.22
C ASN A 434 25.43 -16.28 26.83
N GLY A 435 24.75 -15.16 26.56
CA GLY A 435 24.80 -14.47 25.28
C GLY A 435 24.22 -15.32 24.13
N GLY A 436 22.91 -15.56 24.14
CA GLY A 436 22.24 -16.37 23.11
C GLY A 436 22.50 -15.83 21.71
N GLY A 437 22.18 -14.55 21.47
CA GLY A 437 22.56 -13.82 20.25
C GLY A 437 24.04 -13.44 20.24
N VAL A 438 24.48 -12.63 21.20
CA VAL A 438 25.86 -12.13 21.31
C VAL A 438 26.39 -12.26 22.74
N TYR A 439 27.55 -12.88 22.91
CA TYR A 439 28.38 -12.78 24.09
C TYR A 439 29.61 -11.91 23.80
N ASN A 440 29.76 -10.78 24.51
CA ASN A 440 30.92 -9.93 24.44
C ASN A 440 31.60 -9.84 25.81
N ASP A 441 32.79 -10.42 25.93
CA ASP A 441 33.61 -10.23 27.12
C ASP A 441 34.19 -8.80 27.13
N SER A 442 35.10 -8.52 26.20
CA SER A 442 35.97 -7.33 26.17
C SER A 442 36.13 -6.70 24.77
N GLY A 443 35.35 -7.13 23.77
CA GLY A 443 35.32 -6.51 22.44
C GLY A 443 34.49 -5.22 22.39
N VAL A 444 34.47 -4.57 21.23
CA VAL A 444 33.69 -3.35 20.97
C VAL A 444 32.62 -3.63 19.89
N PRO A 445 31.49 -4.27 20.25
CA PRO A 445 30.44 -4.57 19.28
C PRO A 445 29.65 -3.31 18.91
N THR A 446 29.51 -3.07 17.61
CA THR A 446 28.71 -1.99 17.02
C THR A 446 27.64 -2.61 16.13
N LEU A 447 26.38 -2.49 16.52
CA LEU A 447 25.22 -3.05 15.83
C LEU A 447 24.33 -1.91 15.32
N ILE A 448 24.07 -1.89 14.02
CA ILE A 448 23.31 -0.81 13.36
C ILE A 448 22.20 -1.44 12.50
N ASN A 449 20.95 -0.99 12.68
CA ASN A 449 19.77 -1.51 11.97
C ASN A 449 19.62 -3.04 12.13
N CYS A 450 19.91 -3.59 13.31
CA CYS A 450 19.93 -5.04 13.53
C CYS A 450 18.65 -5.58 14.19
N LEU A 451 18.23 -6.77 13.75
CA LEU A 451 17.23 -7.59 14.42
C LEU A 451 17.95 -8.58 15.35
N ILE A 452 17.65 -8.54 16.65
CA ILE A 452 18.13 -9.49 17.66
C ILE A 452 16.89 -10.14 18.27
N GLN A 453 16.47 -11.27 17.71
CA GLN A 453 15.15 -11.85 18.02
C GLN A 453 15.19 -13.31 18.45
N ASP A 454 14.26 -13.72 19.32
CA ASP A 454 14.03 -15.13 19.71
C ASP A 454 15.24 -15.87 20.33
N ASN A 455 16.34 -15.18 20.64
CA ASN A 455 17.57 -15.82 21.10
C ASN A 455 17.46 -16.23 22.58
N LYS A 456 18.17 -17.29 22.98
CA LYS A 456 17.99 -17.95 24.27
C LYS A 456 19.30 -18.13 25.04
N ALA A 457 19.29 -17.72 26.30
CA ALA A 457 20.30 -18.06 27.29
C ALA A 457 19.67 -18.93 28.38
N THR A 458 20.31 -20.03 28.79
CA THR A 458 19.86 -20.76 30.00
C THR A 458 20.31 -20.07 31.30
N GLY A 459 21.33 -19.23 31.22
CA GLY A 459 21.78 -18.29 32.23
C GLY A 459 21.49 -16.84 31.83
N LYS A 460 22.46 -16.14 31.22
CA LYS A 460 22.47 -14.66 31.18
C LYS A 460 22.51 -14.07 29.77
N GLY A 461 21.71 -13.03 29.50
CA GLY A 461 21.75 -12.28 28.24
C GLY A 461 21.21 -13.10 27.07
N GLY A 462 19.88 -13.14 26.91
CA GLY A 462 19.24 -13.88 25.81
C GLY A 462 19.62 -13.30 24.45
N GLY A 463 19.36 -12.01 24.25
CA GLY A 463 19.84 -11.26 23.09
C GLY A 463 21.35 -10.97 23.17
N VAL A 464 21.77 -10.19 24.18
CA VAL A 464 23.16 -9.70 24.31
C VAL A 464 23.69 -9.82 25.75
N TYR A 465 24.97 -10.17 25.90
CA TYR A 465 25.70 -10.22 27.16
C TYR A 465 26.99 -9.38 27.11
N PHE A 466 27.23 -8.53 28.12
CA PHE A 466 28.43 -7.69 28.26
C PHE A 466 29.18 -7.97 29.58
N ASN A 467 30.48 -8.32 29.53
CA ASN A 467 31.20 -8.83 30.70
C ASN A 467 32.25 -7.93 31.36
N GLN A 468 32.96 -7.04 30.66
CA GLN A 468 34.17 -6.34 31.17
C GLN A 468 34.04 -4.80 31.26
N MET A 469 34.99 -4.18 31.97
CA MET A 469 35.00 -2.74 32.26
C MET A 469 35.37 -1.87 31.05
N ALA A 470 34.37 -1.25 30.38
CA ALA A 470 34.54 -0.02 29.58
C ALA A 470 33.20 0.48 28.96
N ASN A 471 33.26 1.68 28.36
CA ASN A 471 32.18 2.27 27.55
C ASN A 471 32.14 1.65 26.13
N TYR A 472 32.02 0.32 26.03
CA TYR A 472 32.04 -0.42 24.77
C TYR A 472 30.73 -1.21 24.56
N GLY A 473 30.17 -1.09 23.36
CA GLY A 473 28.83 -1.59 23.02
C GLY A 473 27.91 -0.46 22.57
N SER A 474 27.67 -0.36 21.26
CA SER A 474 26.68 0.55 20.68
C SER A 474 25.65 -0.24 19.88
N LEU A 475 24.38 -0.03 20.18
CA LEU A 475 23.25 -0.52 19.41
C LEU A 475 22.47 0.70 18.91
N THR A 476 22.26 0.79 17.60
CA THR A 476 21.55 1.91 16.94
C THR A 476 20.47 1.36 16.01
N ASN A 477 19.24 1.87 16.09
CA ASN A 477 18.08 1.39 15.31
C ASN A 477 17.85 -0.13 15.42
N CYS A 478 18.14 -0.73 16.58
CA CYS A 478 18.05 -2.18 16.76
C CYS A 478 16.71 -2.58 17.39
N LEU A 479 16.11 -3.66 16.91
CA LEU A 479 14.97 -4.32 17.55
C LEU A 479 15.49 -5.53 18.33
N LEU A 480 15.32 -5.51 19.66
CA LEU A 480 15.61 -6.62 20.56
C LEU A 480 14.29 -7.22 21.01
N GLN A 481 13.94 -8.40 20.50
CA GLN A 481 12.57 -8.91 20.57
C GLN A 481 12.47 -10.40 20.91
N GLY A 482 11.53 -10.80 21.77
CA GLY A 482 11.29 -12.24 22.05
C GLY A 482 12.44 -13.01 22.71
N ASN A 483 13.54 -12.35 23.11
CA ASN A 483 14.73 -13.05 23.63
C ASN A 483 14.51 -13.52 25.07
N SER A 484 15.08 -14.67 25.43
CA SER A 484 14.84 -15.35 26.71
C SER A 484 16.11 -15.63 27.52
N ALA A 485 16.06 -15.42 28.85
CA ALA A 485 17.17 -15.70 29.77
C ALA A 485 16.69 -16.09 31.18
N GLN A 486 17.60 -16.50 32.07
CA GLN A 486 17.37 -16.45 33.52
C GLN A 486 17.56 -15.00 34.04
N GLN A 487 18.59 -14.31 33.55
CA GLN A 487 18.86 -12.91 33.86
C GLN A 487 19.14 -12.10 32.58
N GLY A 488 18.43 -11.01 32.35
CA GLY A 488 18.63 -10.14 31.18
C GLY A 488 18.12 -10.77 29.89
N GLY A 489 16.80 -10.71 29.64
CA GLY A 489 16.16 -11.33 28.49
C GLY A 489 16.67 -10.74 27.18
N ALA A 490 16.49 -9.43 26.99
CA ALA A 490 17.10 -8.72 25.87
C ALA A 490 18.61 -8.53 26.08
N LEU A 491 19.00 -8.03 27.27
CA LEU A 491 20.39 -7.66 27.57
C LEU A 491 20.78 -7.95 29.02
N PHE A 492 21.97 -8.54 29.21
CA PHE A 492 22.66 -8.60 30.50
C PHE A 492 23.93 -7.75 30.47
N ASN A 493 24.10 -6.87 31.48
CA ASN A 493 25.29 -6.05 31.68
C ASN A 493 25.96 -6.36 33.02
N ASN A 494 27.24 -6.70 32.98
CA ASN A 494 28.04 -7.00 34.17
C ASN A 494 28.84 -5.78 34.67
N ILE A 495 29.63 -5.13 33.81
CA ILE A 495 30.52 -4.01 34.20
C ILE A 495 30.79 -3.03 33.04
N ALA A 496 30.05 -3.11 31.93
CA ALA A 496 30.15 -2.16 30.82
C ALA A 496 29.16 -1.00 30.98
N SER A 497 29.25 0.01 30.11
CA SER A 497 28.22 1.06 29.96
C SER A 497 27.75 1.16 28.51
N PRO A 498 27.00 0.15 28.00
CA PRO A 498 26.54 0.16 26.61
C PRO A 498 25.52 1.28 26.37
N THR A 499 25.51 1.81 25.15
CA THR A 499 24.55 2.83 24.71
C THR A 499 23.61 2.26 23.66
N LEU A 500 22.31 2.31 23.95
CA LEU A 500 21.22 1.91 23.07
C LEU A 500 20.54 3.20 22.59
N THR A 501 20.71 3.53 21.31
CA THR A 501 20.09 4.71 20.68
C THR A 501 19.05 4.24 19.69
N ASN A 502 17.86 4.84 19.67
CA ASN A 502 16.80 4.48 18.73
C ASN A 502 16.46 2.97 18.76
N CYS A 503 16.54 2.31 19.91
CA CYS A 503 16.31 0.87 20.00
C CYS A 503 14.87 0.58 20.46
N THR A 504 14.30 -0.52 19.98
CA THR A 504 13.05 -1.07 20.53
C THR A 504 13.40 -2.34 21.29
N ILE A 505 13.01 -2.42 22.56
CA ILE A 505 13.17 -3.60 23.41
C ILE A 505 11.78 -4.10 23.80
N SER A 506 11.32 -5.21 23.24
CA SER A 506 9.95 -5.70 23.46
C SER A 506 9.82 -7.21 23.56
N ASP A 507 8.86 -7.70 24.33
CA ASP A 507 8.53 -9.15 24.45
C ASP A 507 9.70 -10.03 24.92
N ASN A 508 10.71 -9.44 25.57
CA ASN A 508 11.84 -10.19 26.10
C ASN A 508 11.53 -10.70 27.51
N THR A 509 11.97 -11.94 27.78
CA THR A 509 11.52 -12.72 28.94
C THR A 509 12.70 -13.15 29.80
N ALA A 510 12.75 -12.76 31.08
CA ALA A 510 13.75 -13.30 32.00
C ALA A 510 13.36 -13.20 33.46
N SER A 511 13.64 -14.25 34.24
CA SER A 511 13.29 -14.33 35.66
C SER A 511 13.74 -13.12 36.48
N GLN A 512 14.81 -12.43 36.07
CA GLN A 512 15.20 -11.10 36.54
C GLN A 512 15.66 -10.24 35.35
N GLY A 513 15.10 -9.04 35.17
CA GLY A 513 15.49 -8.12 34.09
C GLY A 513 15.00 -8.59 32.72
N GLY A 514 13.68 -8.54 32.49
CA GLY A 514 13.07 -8.97 31.21
C GLY A 514 13.68 -8.24 30.01
N ALA A 515 13.72 -6.91 30.06
CA ALA A 515 14.47 -6.10 29.11
C ALA A 515 15.97 -6.13 29.46
N LEU A 516 16.33 -5.73 30.69
CA LEU A 516 17.72 -5.50 31.06
C LEU A 516 18.02 -5.93 32.50
N TYR A 517 19.03 -6.79 32.68
CA TYR A 517 19.65 -7.03 33.98
C TYR A 517 21.00 -6.32 34.03
N ASN A 518 21.24 -5.55 35.10
CA ASN A 518 22.36 -4.63 35.23
C ASN A 518 23.11 -4.78 36.56
N THR A 519 24.42 -4.52 36.49
CA THR A 519 25.36 -4.70 37.60
C THR A 519 26.43 -3.60 37.51
N TYR A 520 26.84 -3.03 38.65
CA TYR A 520 27.96 -2.07 38.84
C TYR A 520 27.93 -0.74 38.06
N PHE A 521 27.85 -0.77 36.72
CA PHE A 521 27.87 0.41 35.84
C PHE A 521 26.50 0.64 35.16
N SER A 522 26.32 1.79 34.51
CA SER A 522 25.00 2.29 34.12
C SER A 522 24.85 2.38 32.58
N PRO A 523 24.05 1.52 31.93
CA PRO A 523 23.77 1.62 30.51
C PRO A 523 22.89 2.84 30.22
N THR A 524 23.02 3.39 29.01
CA THR A 524 22.20 4.53 28.57
C THR A 524 21.26 4.11 27.45
N LEU A 525 19.95 4.31 27.66
CA LEU A 525 18.92 4.25 26.63
C LEU A 525 18.59 5.69 26.20
N ALA A 526 18.59 5.94 24.89
CA ALA A 526 18.28 7.23 24.29
C ALA A 526 17.31 7.05 23.12
N SER A 527 16.29 7.91 23.01
CA SER A 527 15.32 7.85 21.89
C SER A 527 14.71 6.45 21.69
N SER A 528 14.49 5.68 22.75
CA SER A 528 14.26 4.23 22.69
C SER A 528 12.93 3.80 23.32
N ILE A 529 12.36 2.69 22.86
CA ILE A 529 11.14 2.10 23.40
C ILE A 529 11.48 0.87 24.25
N VAL A 530 10.88 0.77 25.44
CA VAL A 530 10.89 -0.44 26.28
C VAL A 530 9.45 -0.79 26.66
N TRP A 531 8.93 -1.89 26.09
CA TRP A 531 7.51 -2.23 26.15
C TRP A 531 7.28 -3.73 26.29
N HIS A 532 6.33 -4.17 27.13
CA HIS A 532 5.92 -5.57 27.30
C HIS A 532 7.10 -6.55 27.50
N ASN A 533 8.02 -6.23 28.42
CA ASN A 533 9.09 -7.16 28.81
C ASN A 533 8.79 -7.71 30.21
N HIS A 534 8.92 -9.02 30.42
CA HIS A 534 8.33 -9.64 31.61
C HIS A 534 9.20 -10.73 32.26
N SER A 535 9.10 -10.89 33.59
CA SER A 535 9.79 -11.98 34.32
C SER A 535 8.97 -13.25 34.48
N GLY A 536 7.78 -13.32 33.88
CA GLY A 536 6.77 -14.35 34.21
C GLY A 536 6.10 -14.15 35.57
N THR A 537 6.46 -13.09 36.30
CA THR A 537 5.88 -12.71 37.60
C THR A 537 5.41 -11.25 37.68
N GLY A 538 5.55 -10.47 36.60
CA GLY A 538 5.15 -9.06 36.53
C GLY A 538 6.02 -8.24 35.56
N VAL A 539 5.72 -6.93 35.47
CA VAL A 539 6.46 -5.91 34.67
C VAL A 539 7.45 -5.09 35.50
N GLU A 540 7.32 -5.04 36.82
CA GLU A 540 8.17 -4.27 37.74
C GLU A 540 9.66 -4.64 37.61
N THR A 541 9.92 -5.88 37.19
CA THR A 541 11.19 -6.59 36.98
C THR A 541 11.77 -6.41 35.57
N THR A 542 11.18 -5.56 34.72
CA THR A 542 11.66 -5.21 33.37
C THR A 542 13.12 -4.80 33.38
N PHE A 543 13.48 -3.94 34.34
CA PHE A 543 14.86 -3.59 34.68
C PHE A 543 15.20 -4.14 36.07
N VAL A 544 16.37 -4.74 36.20
CA VAL A 544 16.95 -5.09 37.51
C VAL A 544 18.35 -4.49 37.58
N ASN A 545 18.65 -3.74 38.64
CA ASN A 545 19.97 -3.13 38.84
C ASN A 545 20.55 -3.56 40.18
N THR A 546 21.87 -3.78 40.20
CA THR A 546 22.60 -4.27 41.37
C THR A 546 23.92 -3.53 41.55
N ASN A 547 24.50 -3.59 42.76
CA ASN A 547 25.77 -2.96 43.12
C ASN A 547 25.85 -1.44 42.84
N GLY A 548 24.74 -0.72 43.09
CA GLY A 548 24.67 0.75 42.95
C GLY A 548 24.46 1.28 41.53
N SER A 549 24.32 0.40 40.53
CA SER A 549 24.01 0.77 39.15
C SER A 549 22.57 1.26 38.95
N THR A 550 22.30 1.92 37.82
CA THR A 550 20.95 2.25 37.35
C THR A 550 20.88 2.24 35.82
N VAL A 551 19.69 2.09 35.23
CA VAL A 551 19.48 2.32 33.79
C VAL A 551 19.24 3.82 33.59
N LEU A 552 20.08 4.48 32.79
CA LEU A 552 19.90 5.89 32.43
C LEU A 552 19.00 5.99 31.20
N THR A 553 18.00 6.86 31.24
CA THR A 553 17.04 7.04 30.13
C THR A 553 16.95 8.51 29.72
N ARG A 554 16.82 8.79 28.43
CA ARG A 554 16.46 10.12 27.90
C ARG A 554 15.64 9.97 26.62
N TYR A 555 14.59 10.75 26.46
CA TYR A 555 13.66 10.64 25.34
C TYR A 555 13.20 9.18 25.08
N CYS A 556 12.91 8.42 26.14
CA CYS A 556 12.48 7.02 26.02
C CYS A 556 10.99 6.87 26.31
N LEU A 557 10.31 5.96 25.60
CA LEU A 557 8.95 5.52 25.95
C LEU A 557 9.06 4.22 26.72
N ILE A 558 8.48 4.20 27.92
CA ILE A 558 8.58 3.09 28.86
C ILE A 558 7.18 2.66 29.28
N GLU A 559 6.95 1.35 29.39
CA GLU A 559 5.70 0.78 29.87
C GLU A 559 5.37 1.20 31.32
N SER A 560 4.10 1.55 31.56
CA SER A 560 3.59 1.94 32.87
C SER A 560 3.70 0.80 33.88
N GLY A 561 4.41 1.02 34.98
CA GLY A 561 4.70 0.02 36.01
C GLY A 561 6.13 -0.52 35.97
N VAL A 562 6.91 -0.22 34.93
CA VAL A 562 8.36 -0.43 34.95
C VAL A 562 9.00 0.44 36.03
N THR A 563 9.89 -0.16 36.83
CA THR A 563 10.64 0.51 37.90
C THR A 563 12.15 0.48 37.62
N SER A 564 12.96 0.91 38.58
CA SER A 564 14.42 0.67 38.57
C SER A 564 15.16 1.29 37.36
N TYR A 565 14.86 2.55 37.05
CA TYR A 565 15.63 3.37 36.11
C TYR A 565 15.71 4.83 36.60
N SER A 566 16.64 5.61 36.04
CA SER A 566 16.71 7.05 36.20
C SER A 566 16.04 7.74 35.01
N SER A 567 14.99 8.51 35.28
CA SER A 567 14.24 9.26 34.26
C SER A 567 14.94 10.57 33.93
N GLY A 568 15.54 10.67 32.75
CA GLY A 568 16.09 11.91 32.20
C GLY A 568 15.04 12.72 31.43
N ALA A 569 15.49 13.81 30.81
CA ALA A 569 14.63 14.67 30.01
C ALA A 569 13.98 13.90 28.84
N GLY A 570 12.71 14.21 28.57
CA GLY A 570 11.94 13.64 27.47
C GLY A 570 11.45 12.20 27.66
N THR A 571 11.84 11.50 28.73
CA THR A 571 11.31 10.15 29.01
C THR A 571 9.83 10.21 29.41
N ILE A 572 9.01 9.34 28.80
CA ILE A 572 7.56 9.27 28.95
C ILE A 572 7.11 7.86 29.35
N MET A 573 6.01 7.78 30.10
CA MET A 573 5.38 6.53 30.53
C MET A 573 4.07 6.31 29.76
N ALA A 574 3.91 5.13 29.17
CA ALA A 574 2.75 4.78 28.35
C ALA A 574 1.91 3.66 28.99
N VAL A 575 0.59 3.74 28.86
CA VAL A 575 -0.38 2.73 29.38
C VAL A 575 -1.01 1.88 28.26
N SER A 576 -0.58 2.09 27.02
CA SER A 576 -1.10 1.44 25.80
C SER A 576 0.04 1.22 24.83
N SER A 577 -0.03 0.15 24.03
CA SER A 577 1.04 -0.23 23.09
C SER A 577 1.42 0.93 22.15
N PRO A 578 2.72 1.22 21.98
CA PRO A 578 3.20 2.19 21.01
C PRO A 578 3.23 1.62 19.58
N PHE A 579 2.95 0.33 19.39
CA PHE A 579 3.11 -0.41 18.14
C PHE A 579 1.79 -0.66 17.42
N ALA A 580 1.86 -0.85 16.10
CA ALA A 580 0.69 -1.07 15.25
C ALA A 580 -0.03 -2.41 15.54
N SER A 581 0.69 -3.44 15.98
CA SER A 581 0.13 -4.65 16.60
C SER A 581 1.20 -5.38 17.41
N ASP A 582 0.79 -6.40 18.17
CA ASP A 582 1.68 -7.31 18.93
C ASP A 582 2.65 -8.12 18.04
N THR A 583 2.49 -8.06 16.71
CA THR A 583 3.40 -8.67 15.72
C THR A 583 4.08 -7.65 14.80
N ASP A 584 3.79 -6.35 14.99
CA ASP A 584 4.23 -5.27 14.10
C ASP A 584 4.73 -4.07 14.90
N TYR A 585 6.03 -4.10 15.21
CA TYR A 585 6.74 -3.12 16.04
C TYR A 585 6.96 -1.75 15.36
N ARG A 586 6.42 -1.52 14.16
CA ARG A 586 6.25 -0.15 13.62
C ARG A 586 5.23 0.61 14.46
N LEU A 587 5.36 1.93 14.54
CA LEU A 587 4.55 2.73 15.46
C LEU A 587 3.07 2.81 15.04
N ALA A 588 2.17 2.80 16.02
CA ALA A 588 0.75 3.08 15.81
C ALA A 588 0.52 4.57 15.52
N ILE A 589 -0.54 4.90 14.76
CA ILE A 589 -0.92 6.28 14.37
C ILE A 589 -1.11 7.26 15.55
N ALA A 590 -1.42 6.75 16.74
CA ALA A 590 -1.59 7.52 17.98
C ALA A 590 -0.45 7.27 19.00
N SER A 591 0.67 6.71 18.56
CA SER A 591 1.77 6.34 19.45
C SER A 591 2.46 7.56 20.04
N GLN A 592 2.65 7.55 21.36
CA GLN A 592 3.33 8.63 22.08
C GLN A 592 4.84 8.73 21.76
N ALA A 593 5.38 7.77 21.00
CA ALA A 593 6.75 7.78 20.49
C ALA A 593 6.96 8.74 19.30
N ILE A 594 5.90 9.13 18.61
CA ILE A 594 5.97 9.94 17.38
C ILE A 594 6.38 11.40 17.70
N ASP A 595 7.33 11.95 16.93
CA ASP A 595 7.95 13.27 17.12
C ASP A 595 8.54 13.50 18.54
N ALA A 596 8.76 12.42 19.31
CA ALA A 596 9.04 12.49 20.74
C ALA A 596 10.52 12.18 21.12
N GLY A 597 11.33 11.71 20.17
CA GLY A 597 12.75 11.41 20.37
C GLY A 597 13.64 12.65 20.54
N ASP A 598 14.93 12.42 20.80
CA ASP A 598 15.92 13.47 21.09
C ASP A 598 16.14 14.38 19.85
N PRO A 599 15.76 15.67 19.89
CA PRO A 599 15.89 16.58 18.74
C PRO A 599 17.34 16.97 18.43
N ALA A 600 18.31 16.61 19.28
CA ALA A 600 19.74 16.75 19.01
C ALA A 600 20.35 15.50 18.31
N SER A 601 19.54 14.47 18.03
CA SER A 601 20.01 13.21 17.45
C SER A 601 20.35 13.37 15.96
N THR A 602 21.63 13.57 15.65
CA THR A 602 22.11 13.71 14.26
C THR A 602 22.06 12.38 13.50
N THR A 603 21.98 12.43 12.17
CA THR A 603 22.05 11.23 11.30
C THR A 603 23.37 10.46 11.39
N ALA A 604 24.43 11.07 11.94
CA ALA A 604 25.67 10.36 12.26
C ALA A 604 25.56 9.50 13.55
N THR A 605 24.60 9.83 14.43
CA THR A 605 24.32 9.11 15.68
C THR A 605 23.15 8.15 15.55
N SER A 606 22.16 8.51 14.73
CA SER A 606 20.90 7.77 14.52
C SER A 606 20.83 7.01 13.19
N GLY A 607 21.85 7.13 12.32
CA GLY A 607 21.79 6.67 10.94
C GLY A 607 20.96 7.59 10.03
N ALA A 608 21.08 7.40 8.72
CA ALA A 608 20.25 8.13 7.76
C ALA A 608 18.81 7.61 7.70
N THR A 609 18.59 6.35 8.07
CA THR A 609 17.30 5.68 8.00
C THR A 609 17.00 4.82 9.22
N ASP A 610 15.72 4.56 9.47
CA ASP A 610 15.22 3.59 10.43
C ASP A 610 15.44 2.12 9.97
N LEU A 611 14.90 1.17 10.74
CA LEU A 611 14.98 -0.27 10.49
C LEU A 611 14.12 -0.77 9.29
N ALA A 612 13.20 0.05 8.77
CA ALA A 612 12.48 -0.18 7.50
C ALA A 612 13.10 0.59 6.30
N GLY A 613 14.19 1.33 6.52
CA GLY A 613 14.86 2.16 5.52
C GLY A 613 14.17 3.52 5.27
N ASN A 614 13.24 3.93 6.11
CA ASN A 614 12.58 5.25 6.06
C ASN A 614 13.54 6.34 6.57
N PRO A 615 13.48 7.60 6.09
CA PRO A 615 14.34 8.68 6.59
C PRO A 615 14.23 8.87 8.11
N ARG A 616 15.37 8.88 8.82
CA ARG A 616 15.38 8.90 10.29
C ARG A 616 15.01 10.25 10.93
N LEU A 617 14.95 11.33 10.14
CA LEU A 617 14.60 12.67 10.59
C LEU A 617 13.38 13.16 9.80
N ALA A 618 12.20 13.11 10.42
CA ALA A 618 10.94 13.63 9.88
C ALA A 618 10.57 14.94 10.61
N ASN A 619 10.01 15.94 9.91
CA ASN A 619 9.54 17.22 10.49
C ASN A 619 10.54 18.00 11.37
N GLY A 620 11.84 17.67 11.36
CA GLY A 620 12.86 18.24 12.25
C GLY A 620 12.99 17.54 13.61
N ARG A 621 12.45 16.33 13.76
CA ARG A 621 12.60 15.44 14.92
C ARG A 621 12.83 14.00 14.48
N ILE A 622 12.98 13.12 15.47
CA ILE A 622 13.01 11.67 15.29
C ILE A 622 11.96 11.05 16.21
N ASP A 623 11.43 9.91 15.82
CA ASP A 623 10.59 9.09 16.68
C ASP A 623 11.41 8.31 17.72
N MET A 624 10.76 7.84 18.78
CA MET A 624 11.38 6.88 19.69
C MET A 624 11.32 5.45 19.14
N GLY A 625 12.39 4.68 19.30
CA GLY A 625 12.46 3.26 18.92
C GLY A 625 13.10 3.00 17.55
N ALA A 626 13.05 1.74 17.11
CA ALA A 626 13.76 1.26 15.92
C ALA A 626 13.15 1.69 14.57
N TYR A 627 11.90 2.17 14.58
CA TYR A 627 11.14 2.55 13.40
C TYR A 627 10.66 4.01 13.50
N GLU A 628 10.56 4.69 12.36
CA GLU A 628 9.88 5.97 12.21
C GLU A 628 8.47 5.74 11.64
N TYR A 629 7.51 6.54 12.09
CA TYR A 629 6.18 6.61 11.54
C TYR A 629 6.18 7.39 10.22
N GLN A 630 5.49 6.89 9.20
CA GLN A 630 5.44 7.48 7.86
C GLN A 630 4.00 7.76 7.40
N GLY A 631 3.01 7.61 8.28
CA GLY A 631 1.62 7.94 8.00
C GLY A 631 1.29 9.42 8.26
N PRO A 632 0.06 9.86 7.95
CA PRO A 632 -0.38 11.20 8.28
C PRO A 632 -0.45 11.39 9.81
N PHE A 633 0.09 12.52 10.28
CA PHE A 633 0.09 12.88 11.70
C PHE A 633 -1.33 13.08 12.19
N CYS A 634 -1.73 12.29 13.19
CA CYS A 634 -3.02 12.46 13.83
C CYS A 634 -2.97 13.74 14.69
N GLN A 635 -3.92 14.66 14.51
CA GLN A 635 -4.02 15.83 15.38
C GLN A 635 -4.88 15.52 16.62
N PRO A 636 -4.38 15.71 17.85
CA PRO A 636 -5.15 15.51 19.06
C PRO A 636 -6.41 16.38 19.08
N LEU A 637 -7.53 15.80 19.47
CA LEU A 637 -8.74 16.56 19.74
C LEU A 637 -8.54 17.53 20.89
N ALA A 638 -9.13 18.72 20.77
CA ALA A 638 -9.39 19.63 21.88
C ALA A 638 -10.81 20.20 21.75
N ILE A 639 -11.60 20.14 22.84
CA ILE A 639 -12.93 20.75 22.90
C ILE A 639 -12.74 22.27 23.00
N THR A 640 -13.02 22.97 21.90
CA THR A 640 -12.90 24.44 21.77
C THR A 640 -14.12 25.18 22.29
N GLN A 641 -15.26 24.50 22.42
CA GLN A 641 -16.47 25.02 23.05
C GLN A 641 -17.13 23.89 23.86
N GLN A 642 -17.27 24.09 25.17
CA GLN A 642 -18.04 23.22 26.05
C GLN A 642 -19.55 23.47 25.91
N PRO A 643 -20.42 22.51 26.26
CA PRO A 643 -21.84 22.78 26.37
C PRO A 643 -22.11 23.77 27.50
N ALA A 644 -23.29 24.41 27.47
CA ALA A 644 -23.76 25.22 28.59
C ALA A 644 -23.78 24.38 29.89
N SER A 645 -23.58 25.02 31.04
CA SER A 645 -23.56 24.32 32.34
C SER A 645 -24.91 23.72 32.75
N GLY A 646 -26.01 24.20 32.16
CA GLY A 646 -27.33 23.61 32.37
C GLY A 646 -28.46 24.36 31.66
N SER A 647 -29.68 23.85 31.84
CA SER A 647 -30.93 24.50 31.41
C SER A 647 -32.10 24.01 32.26
N SER A 648 -33.05 24.90 32.53
CA SER A 648 -34.32 24.58 33.19
C SER A 648 -35.45 24.95 32.25
N VAL A 649 -36.28 23.96 31.88
CA VAL A 649 -37.38 24.11 30.91
C VAL A 649 -38.64 23.42 31.41
N CYS A 650 -39.74 23.61 30.69
CA CYS A 650 -41.02 22.96 30.95
C CYS A 650 -41.16 21.65 30.16
N ALA A 651 -42.00 20.73 30.63
CA ALA A 651 -42.32 19.54 29.86
C ALA A 651 -42.93 19.88 28.49
N SER A 652 -42.67 19.04 27.49
CA SER A 652 -42.89 19.27 26.05
C SER A 652 -41.95 20.28 25.37
N SER A 653 -41.02 20.92 26.09
CA SER A 653 -40.00 21.79 25.47
C SER A 653 -39.00 20.98 24.62
N THR A 654 -38.29 21.68 23.74
CA THR A 654 -37.08 21.18 23.06
C THR A 654 -35.85 21.91 23.58
N VAL A 655 -34.75 21.19 23.82
CA VAL A 655 -33.46 21.75 24.27
C VAL A 655 -32.32 21.19 23.45
N THR A 656 -31.36 22.05 23.14
CA THR A 656 -30.12 21.71 22.42
C THR A 656 -28.90 22.06 23.25
N ALA A 657 -27.94 21.14 23.35
CA ALA A 657 -26.61 21.40 23.89
C ALA A 657 -25.56 20.97 22.85
N MET A 658 -24.44 21.68 22.74
CA MET A 658 -23.42 21.38 21.72
C MET A 658 -22.00 21.47 22.26
N VAL A 659 -21.10 20.76 21.59
CA VAL A 659 -19.65 20.98 21.67
C VAL A 659 -19.11 21.45 20.32
N SER A 660 -18.08 22.30 20.34
CA SER A 660 -17.18 22.50 19.21
C SER A 660 -15.82 21.89 19.55
N VAL A 661 -15.16 21.33 18.54
CA VAL A 661 -13.94 20.52 18.69
C VAL A 661 -12.97 20.88 17.56
N SER A 662 -11.68 20.92 17.86
CA SER A 662 -10.60 20.98 16.86
C SER A 662 -10.00 19.59 16.65
N GLY A 663 -9.47 19.32 15.45
CA GLY A 663 -8.96 18.01 15.04
C GLY A 663 -10.04 17.09 14.44
N THR A 664 -9.62 15.93 13.93
CA THR A 664 -10.49 14.99 13.21
C THR A 664 -11.26 14.08 14.17
N VAL A 665 -12.55 14.36 14.35
CA VAL A 665 -13.47 13.54 15.16
C VAL A 665 -13.94 12.32 14.36
N SER A 666 -13.90 11.14 14.99
CA SER A 666 -14.43 9.89 14.44
C SER A 666 -15.82 9.54 14.98
N SER A 667 -16.15 9.94 16.22
CA SER A 667 -17.50 9.79 16.77
C SER A 667 -17.80 10.74 17.95
N TYR A 668 -19.09 10.93 18.21
CA TYR A 668 -19.63 11.49 19.44
C TYR A 668 -20.56 10.46 20.08
N GLN A 669 -20.64 10.40 21.41
CA GLN A 669 -21.72 9.73 22.12
C GLN A 669 -22.10 10.55 23.37
N TRP A 670 -23.37 10.97 23.44
CA TRP A 670 -23.91 11.61 24.64
C TRP A 670 -24.33 10.57 25.68
N TYR A 671 -24.07 10.89 26.95
CA TYR A 671 -24.46 10.10 28.11
C TYR A 671 -25.37 10.94 29.00
N ARG A 672 -26.32 10.29 29.69
CA ARG A 672 -27.12 10.86 30.78
C ARG A 672 -26.88 10.01 32.02
N ASP A 673 -26.42 10.64 33.11
CA ASP A 673 -26.15 10.00 34.40
C ASP A 673 -25.25 8.74 34.28
N GLY A 674 -24.28 8.79 33.35
CA GLY A 674 -23.36 7.69 33.03
C GLY A 674 -23.88 6.64 32.03
N GLN A 675 -25.12 6.71 31.57
CA GLN A 675 -25.70 5.79 30.58
C GLN A 675 -25.79 6.41 29.19
N ALA A 676 -25.43 5.66 28.14
CA ALA A 676 -25.42 6.18 26.77
C ALA A 676 -26.85 6.51 26.28
N VAL A 677 -27.02 7.70 25.69
CA VAL A 677 -28.29 8.15 25.13
C VAL A 677 -28.39 7.69 23.68
N THR A 678 -29.26 6.70 23.43
CA THR A 678 -29.44 6.07 22.11
C THR A 678 -29.72 7.09 21.01
N GLY A 679 -28.98 7.01 19.91
CA GLY A 679 -29.14 7.88 18.74
C GLY A 679 -28.55 9.29 18.86
N GLN A 680 -28.08 9.71 20.03
CA GLN A 680 -27.44 11.01 20.23
C GLN A 680 -25.93 10.91 20.00
N THR A 681 -25.54 10.78 18.73
CA THR A 681 -24.16 10.54 18.27
C THR A 681 -23.57 11.70 17.45
N SER A 682 -24.03 12.93 17.71
CA SER A 682 -23.60 14.16 17.01
C SER A 682 -23.00 15.18 17.96
N ALA A 683 -22.28 16.17 17.42
CA ALA A 683 -21.73 17.32 18.17
C ALA A 683 -22.80 18.10 18.95
N THR A 684 -24.06 18.03 18.52
CA THR A 684 -25.23 18.62 19.17
C THR A 684 -26.16 17.52 19.71
N LEU A 685 -26.42 17.55 21.01
CA LEU A 685 -27.53 16.87 21.67
C LEU A 685 -28.83 17.60 21.32
N ILE A 686 -29.85 16.88 20.82
CA ILE A 686 -31.18 17.45 20.57
C ILE A 686 -32.22 16.61 21.32
N LEU A 687 -32.83 17.20 22.35
CA LEU A 687 -33.88 16.57 23.15
C LEU A 687 -35.20 17.31 22.94
N ALA A 688 -36.13 16.70 22.22
CA ALA A 688 -37.47 17.24 21.94
C ALA A 688 -38.54 16.58 22.82
N ASN A 689 -39.70 17.24 22.95
CA ASN A 689 -40.87 16.77 23.70
C ASN A 689 -40.57 16.34 25.15
N LEU A 690 -39.67 17.08 25.82
CA LEU A 690 -39.05 16.68 27.09
C LEU A 690 -40.03 16.33 28.20
N GLN A 691 -39.76 15.24 28.92
CA GLN A 691 -40.54 14.75 30.05
C GLN A 691 -39.75 14.88 31.37
N PRO A 692 -40.41 14.99 32.55
CA PRO A 692 -39.71 15.15 33.84
C PRO A 692 -38.67 14.06 34.15
N ASN A 693 -38.87 12.83 33.65
CA ASN A 693 -37.92 11.72 33.79
C ASN A 693 -36.72 11.76 32.81
N GLN A 694 -36.60 12.81 32.00
CA GLN A 694 -35.44 13.08 31.14
C GLN A 694 -34.54 14.19 31.71
N ALA A 695 -34.88 14.77 32.86
CA ALA A 695 -33.95 15.55 33.66
C ALA A 695 -32.75 14.69 34.10
N GLY A 696 -31.58 15.29 34.27
CA GLY A 696 -30.34 14.57 34.60
C GLY A 696 -29.07 15.31 34.19
N SER A 697 -27.92 14.69 34.45
CA SER A 697 -26.59 15.19 34.12
C SER A 697 -26.15 14.62 32.77
N TYR A 698 -25.98 15.47 31.75
CA TYR A 698 -25.56 15.06 30.42
C TYR A 698 -24.09 15.42 30.15
N ALA A 699 -23.36 14.56 29.45
CA ALA A 699 -22.01 14.86 28.93
C ALA A 699 -21.78 14.11 27.62
N VAL A 700 -20.88 14.60 26.77
CA VAL A 700 -20.49 13.90 25.53
C VAL A 700 -19.06 13.39 25.63
N ILE A 701 -18.86 12.14 25.23
CA ILE A 701 -17.53 11.63 24.87
C ILE A 701 -17.35 11.88 23.38
N VAL A 702 -16.30 12.60 23.04
CA VAL A 702 -15.84 12.84 21.67
C VAL A 702 -14.61 11.97 21.44
N THR A 703 -14.63 11.11 20.43
CA THR A 703 -13.50 10.25 20.05
C THR A 703 -12.93 10.71 18.72
N GLY A 704 -11.61 10.83 18.64
CA GLY A 704 -10.86 11.13 17.41
C GLY A 704 -9.82 10.05 17.13
N SER A 705 -8.97 10.29 16.14
CA SER A 705 -7.90 9.37 15.74
C SER A 705 -6.78 9.20 16.78
N CYS A 706 -6.60 10.15 17.70
CA CYS A 706 -5.51 10.16 18.68
C CYS A 706 -5.96 9.90 20.12
N ASN A 707 -7.13 10.42 20.49
CA ASN A 707 -7.59 10.55 21.86
C ASN A 707 -9.12 10.61 21.92
N SER A 708 -9.66 10.41 23.11
CA SER A 708 -11.05 10.78 23.43
C SER A 708 -11.08 11.84 24.53
N LEU A 709 -12.08 12.73 24.48
CA LEU A 709 -12.33 13.77 25.47
C LEU A 709 -13.78 13.71 25.94
N THR A 710 -13.98 13.88 27.25
CA THR A 710 -15.31 14.06 27.84
C THR A 710 -15.57 15.56 28.03
N SER A 711 -16.77 16.03 27.68
CA SER A 711 -17.18 17.42 27.94
C SER A 711 -17.36 17.70 29.44
N THR A 712 -17.46 18.98 29.80
CA THR A 712 -18.11 19.35 31.07
C THR A 712 -19.58 18.94 31.06
N VAL A 713 -20.18 18.82 32.25
CA VAL A 713 -21.58 18.41 32.42
C VAL A 713 -22.53 19.55 32.03
N PHE A 714 -23.55 19.19 31.27
CA PHE A 714 -24.77 19.96 31.01
C PHE A 714 -25.91 19.42 31.89
N SER A 715 -26.33 20.18 32.89
CA SER A 715 -27.39 19.79 33.83
C SER A 715 -28.78 20.20 33.34
N LEU A 716 -29.64 19.24 32.99
CA LEU A 716 -30.99 19.50 32.48
C LEU A 716 -32.05 19.31 33.58
N THR A 717 -32.87 20.33 33.81
CA THR A 717 -34.09 20.26 34.64
C THR A 717 -35.33 20.38 33.76
N VAL A 718 -36.28 19.46 33.91
CA VAL A 718 -37.57 19.46 33.20
C VAL A 718 -38.71 19.55 34.20
N ASN A 719 -39.34 20.71 34.25
CA ASN A 719 -40.42 21.02 35.18
C ASN A 719 -41.76 20.54 34.60
N PRO A 720 -42.65 19.92 35.39
CA PRO A 720 -43.99 19.54 34.92
C PRO A 720 -44.84 20.77 34.58
N LEU A 721 -45.79 20.59 33.66
CA LEU A 721 -46.83 21.58 33.37
C LEU A 721 -47.91 21.58 34.48
N PRO A 722 -48.53 22.72 34.82
CA PRO A 722 -49.65 22.77 35.77
C PRO A 722 -50.94 22.14 35.20
N THR A 723 -51.78 21.60 36.08
CA THR A 723 -53.10 21.05 35.72
C THR A 723 -54.16 22.15 35.76
N ALA A 724 -54.20 22.98 34.72
CA ALA A 724 -55.13 24.11 34.63
C ALA A 724 -56.61 23.65 34.60
N SER A 725 -57.42 24.16 35.52
CA SER A 725 -58.89 24.00 35.50
C SER A 725 -59.61 25.35 35.59
N LEU A 726 -60.88 25.38 35.15
CA LEU A 726 -61.74 26.57 35.15
C LEU A 726 -63.20 26.16 35.38
N THR A 727 -63.81 26.72 36.41
CA THR A 727 -65.17 26.38 36.91
C THR A 727 -66.02 27.63 37.07
N ALA A 728 -67.34 27.49 37.26
CA ALA A 728 -68.27 28.61 37.39
C ALA A 728 -69.24 28.44 38.55
N SER A 729 -69.60 29.56 39.19
CA SER A 729 -70.60 29.63 40.26
C SER A 729 -71.54 30.84 40.05
N PRO A 730 -72.86 30.70 40.21
CA PRO A 730 -73.59 29.46 40.55
C PRO A 730 -73.79 28.50 39.36
N SER A 731 -73.62 28.96 38.12
CA SER A 731 -73.67 28.15 36.90
C SER A 731 -72.90 28.83 35.75
N MET A 732 -72.79 28.18 34.58
CA MET A 732 -72.22 28.75 33.34
C MET A 732 -73.22 29.62 32.54
N VAL A 733 -74.39 29.94 33.10
CA VAL A 733 -75.52 30.57 32.37
C VAL A 733 -75.89 31.92 32.97
N LEU A 734 -76.04 32.93 32.11
CA LEU A 734 -76.59 34.25 32.40
C LEU A 734 -78.08 34.29 31.97
N SER A 735 -78.94 35.00 32.69
CA SER A 735 -80.38 35.06 32.42
C SER A 735 -81.02 36.40 32.79
N CYS A 736 -82.30 36.59 32.47
CA CYS A 736 -83.08 37.78 32.90
C CYS A 736 -83.10 37.97 34.45
N ALA A 737 -82.79 36.93 35.24
CA ALA A 737 -82.71 36.98 36.70
C ALA A 737 -81.27 36.87 37.26
N GLN A 738 -80.28 36.51 36.44
CA GLN A 738 -78.88 36.35 36.85
C GLN A 738 -77.96 37.02 35.83
N THR A 739 -77.60 38.28 36.09
CA THR A 739 -76.85 39.15 35.16
C THR A 739 -75.33 39.00 35.25
N SER A 740 -74.80 38.18 36.16
CA SER A 740 -73.37 37.90 36.27
C SER A 740 -73.11 36.53 36.91
N LEU A 741 -71.88 36.03 36.76
CA LEU A 741 -71.38 34.81 37.40
C LEU A 741 -69.89 34.95 37.73
N THR A 742 -69.40 34.07 38.60
CA THR A 742 -67.98 34.02 38.98
C THR A 742 -67.32 32.80 38.37
N LEU A 743 -66.26 33.00 37.58
CA LEU A 743 -65.34 31.97 37.14
C LEU A 743 -64.19 31.81 38.15
N THR A 744 -63.87 30.57 38.52
CA THR A 744 -62.74 30.24 39.40
C THR A 744 -61.82 29.23 38.72
N ALA A 745 -60.54 29.60 38.62
CA ALA A 745 -59.46 28.80 38.06
C ALA A 745 -58.70 28.04 39.15
N SER A 746 -57.95 27.00 38.77
CA SER A 746 -57.01 26.36 39.70
C SER A 746 -55.86 25.64 38.96
N GLY A 747 -54.88 25.15 39.72
CA GLY A 747 -53.79 24.31 39.22
C GLY A 747 -52.40 24.95 39.24
N GLY A 748 -52.25 26.19 39.70
CA GLY A 748 -50.96 26.90 39.74
C GLY A 748 -50.90 28.02 40.78
N THR A 749 -49.89 28.88 40.62
CA THR A 749 -49.54 29.97 41.54
C THR A 749 -49.75 31.36 40.94
N SER A 750 -50.07 31.46 39.65
CA SER A 750 -50.55 32.71 39.03
C SER A 750 -51.48 32.42 37.86
N TYR A 751 -52.38 33.36 37.61
CA TYR A 751 -53.49 33.24 36.66
C TYR A 751 -53.51 34.42 35.69
N THR A 752 -54.00 34.21 34.47
CA THR A 752 -54.24 35.26 33.47
C THR A 752 -55.41 34.85 32.60
N PHE A 753 -56.50 35.61 32.66
CA PHE A 753 -57.74 35.30 31.93
C PHE A 753 -57.84 36.07 30.61
N THR A 754 -58.44 35.47 29.59
CA THR A 754 -58.77 36.12 28.31
C THR A 754 -60.15 35.67 27.80
N ASN A 755 -60.76 36.43 26.90
CA ASN A 755 -62.03 36.06 26.23
C ASN A 755 -61.90 35.94 24.69
N GLY A 756 -60.70 35.67 24.18
CA GLY A 756 -60.39 35.67 22.74
C GLY A 756 -60.32 37.06 22.08
N SER A 757 -60.95 38.10 22.65
CA SER A 757 -60.83 39.49 22.19
C SER A 757 -59.72 40.28 22.90
N GLY A 758 -59.33 39.87 24.10
CA GLY A 758 -58.23 40.46 24.86
C GLY A 758 -58.02 39.82 26.23
N THR A 759 -56.95 40.25 26.91
CA THR A 759 -56.63 39.86 28.29
C THR A 759 -57.52 40.63 29.27
N LEU A 760 -58.20 39.91 30.18
CA LEU A 760 -59.19 40.46 31.11
C LEU A 760 -58.69 40.63 32.55
N GLY A 761 -57.47 40.16 32.87
CA GLY A 761 -56.86 40.32 34.18
C GLY A 761 -55.34 40.43 34.08
N THR A 762 -54.72 41.15 35.01
CA THR A 762 -53.26 41.30 35.07
C THR A 762 -52.57 39.97 35.41
N PRO A 763 -51.37 39.69 34.86
CA PRO A 763 -50.57 38.55 35.28
C PRO A 763 -50.32 38.57 36.80
N GLY A 764 -50.67 37.49 37.50
CA GLY A 764 -50.60 37.42 38.96
C GLY A 764 -51.85 37.95 39.68
N ALA A 765 -52.96 38.18 38.98
CA ALA A 765 -54.27 38.39 39.60
C ALA A 765 -54.75 37.14 40.37
N THR A 766 -55.81 37.33 41.16
CA THR A 766 -56.55 36.26 41.85
C THR A 766 -56.96 35.14 40.90
N ASP A 767 -57.18 33.95 41.46
CA ASP A 767 -57.73 32.75 40.81
C ASP A 767 -59.21 32.89 40.37
N ILE A 768 -59.75 34.11 40.38
CA ILE A 768 -61.17 34.43 40.22
C ILE A 768 -61.35 35.57 39.21
N LEU A 769 -62.32 35.41 38.30
CA LEU A 769 -62.82 36.43 37.37
C LEU A 769 -64.36 36.49 37.45
N VAL A 770 -64.95 37.67 37.61
CA VAL A 770 -66.40 37.87 37.48
C VAL A 770 -66.72 38.27 36.04
N VAL A 771 -67.78 37.68 35.46
CA VAL A 771 -68.21 37.93 34.08
C VAL A 771 -69.73 38.13 33.98
N ASP A 772 -70.14 39.00 33.07
CA ASP A 772 -71.52 39.51 32.87
C ASP A 772 -72.05 39.29 31.44
N SER A 773 -71.23 38.70 30.58
CA SER A 773 -71.42 38.61 29.14
C SER A 773 -71.15 37.19 28.63
N PRO A 774 -71.87 36.71 27.59
CA PRO A 774 -71.62 35.39 27.01
C PRO A 774 -70.35 35.39 26.15
N GLY A 775 -69.62 34.29 26.17
CA GLY A 775 -68.37 34.13 25.44
C GLY A 775 -67.53 32.95 25.90
N THR A 776 -66.48 32.61 25.15
CA THR A 776 -65.47 31.63 25.54
C THR A 776 -64.39 32.31 26.36
N TYR A 777 -64.25 31.92 27.62
CA TYR A 777 -63.24 32.43 28.54
C TYR A 777 -62.15 31.39 28.73
N SER A 778 -60.89 31.80 28.56
CA SER A 778 -59.72 30.98 28.84
C SER A 778 -58.93 31.52 30.02
N VAL A 779 -58.21 30.63 30.69
CA VAL A 779 -57.23 30.99 31.71
C VAL A 779 -55.91 30.29 31.43
N SER A 780 -54.85 31.07 31.34
CA SER A 780 -53.48 30.59 31.41
C SER A 780 -53.05 30.55 32.88
N VAL A 781 -52.61 29.38 33.32
CA VAL A 781 -52.24 29.07 34.70
C VAL A 781 -50.75 28.75 34.71
N ALA A 782 -49.95 29.46 35.50
CA ALA A 782 -48.53 29.19 35.65
C ALA A 782 -48.21 28.63 37.05
N ASN A 783 -47.28 27.66 37.12
CA ASN A 783 -46.75 27.15 38.39
C ASN A 783 -45.52 27.94 38.87
N ALA A 784 -44.98 27.56 40.04
CA ALA A 784 -43.83 28.22 40.65
C ALA A 784 -42.53 28.15 39.81
N SER A 785 -42.43 27.20 38.87
CA SER A 785 -41.32 27.12 37.90
C SER A 785 -41.55 27.97 36.64
N GLY A 786 -42.62 28.76 36.58
CA GLY A 786 -42.99 29.57 35.41
C GLY A 786 -43.62 28.79 34.25
N CYS A 787 -43.90 27.49 34.42
CA CYS A 787 -44.49 26.67 33.37
C CYS A 787 -45.99 26.89 33.28
N VAL A 788 -46.50 27.09 32.05
CA VAL A 788 -47.87 27.54 31.77
C VAL A 788 -48.69 26.44 31.09
N SER A 789 -49.92 26.25 31.55
CA SER A 789 -50.98 25.50 30.85
C SER A 789 -52.18 26.42 30.65
N THR A 790 -52.89 26.27 29.54
CA THR A 790 -54.13 27.04 29.26
C THR A 790 -55.33 26.11 29.18
N THR A 791 -56.45 26.52 29.75
CA THR A 791 -57.75 25.83 29.63
C THR A 791 -58.86 26.84 29.34
N SER A 792 -60.04 26.38 28.91
CA SER A 792 -61.15 27.27 28.54
C SER A 792 -62.52 26.67 28.80
N THR A 793 -63.50 27.54 29.10
CA THR A 793 -64.92 27.23 29.20
C THR A 793 -65.73 28.25 28.39
N SER A 794 -67.02 27.99 28.17
CA SER A 794 -67.92 28.96 27.54
C SER A 794 -69.10 29.31 28.45
N VAL A 795 -69.32 30.61 28.62
CA VAL A 795 -70.50 31.18 29.28
C VAL A 795 -71.55 31.49 28.22
N ILE A 796 -72.80 31.13 28.50
CA ILE A 796 -73.93 31.33 27.59
C ILE A 796 -75.01 32.21 28.22
N SER A 797 -75.82 32.88 27.40
CA SER A 797 -76.91 33.76 27.87
C SER A 797 -78.25 33.23 27.40
N ASN A 798 -79.22 33.17 28.32
CA ASN A 798 -80.63 32.85 28.06
C ASN A 798 -81.50 34.04 28.49
N THR A 799 -81.50 35.07 27.64
CA THR A 799 -82.16 36.37 27.84
C THR A 799 -83.19 36.66 26.74
N ALA A 800 -83.70 35.62 26.08
CA ALA A 800 -84.60 35.74 24.93
C ALA A 800 -85.92 36.43 25.31
N THR A 801 -86.28 37.48 24.57
CA THR A 801 -87.53 38.23 24.76
C THR A 801 -88.75 37.38 24.39
N VAL A 802 -89.74 37.34 25.27
CA VAL A 802 -91.05 36.71 24.98
C VAL A 802 -91.87 37.64 24.10
N ALA A 803 -92.33 37.15 22.94
CA ALA A 803 -93.41 37.77 22.17
C ALA A 803 -94.70 36.96 22.35
N VAL A 804 -95.86 37.63 22.38
CA VAL A 804 -97.17 36.99 22.57
C VAL A 804 -98.03 37.22 21.35
N SER A 805 -98.27 36.14 20.60
CA SER A 805 -99.13 36.12 19.41
C SER A 805 -100.59 36.03 19.82
N ILE A 806 -101.43 36.83 19.16
CA ILE A 806 -102.89 36.73 19.27
C ILE A 806 -103.40 35.56 18.42
N PRO A 807 -104.45 34.83 18.85
CA PRO A 807 -105.08 33.83 18.01
C PRO A 807 -105.72 34.48 16.77
N ALA A 808 -105.59 33.84 15.61
CA ALA A 808 -106.08 34.37 14.33
C ALA A 808 -107.63 34.43 14.26
N THR A 809 -108.32 33.53 14.96
CA THR A 809 -109.78 33.42 14.92
C THR A 809 -110.43 34.49 15.80
N THR A 810 -110.56 35.71 15.26
CA THR A 810 -111.25 36.86 15.87
C THR A 810 -112.77 36.71 15.90
N THR A 811 -113.33 35.53 15.62
CA THR A 811 -114.77 35.30 15.57
C THR A 811 -115.25 34.04 16.30
N ALA A 812 -116.45 34.11 16.86
CA ALA A 812 -117.18 33.00 17.48
C ALA A 812 -118.60 32.89 16.90
N THR A 813 -119.40 31.91 17.37
CA THR A 813 -120.83 31.81 17.04
C THR A 813 -121.62 31.62 18.33
N VAL A 814 -122.76 32.32 18.47
CA VAL A 814 -123.63 32.23 19.66
C VAL A 814 -124.06 30.78 19.88
N THR A 815 -124.06 30.31 21.12
CA THR A 815 -124.30 28.90 21.55
C THR A 815 -123.30 27.83 21.08
N ARG A 816 -122.32 28.14 20.21
CA ARG A 816 -121.18 27.24 19.99
C ARG A 816 -120.08 27.50 21.00
N ALA A 817 -119.47 26.43 21.50
CA ALA A 817 -118.27 26.53 22.32
C ALA A 817 -117.15 27.21 21.52
N PHE A 818 -116.50 28.19 22.15
CA PHE A 818 -115.37 28.94 21.62
C PHE A 818 -114.14 28.62 22.47
N SER A 819 -113.00 28.37 21.82
CA SER A 819 -111.71 28.20 22.48
C SER A 819 -110.61 28.62 21.51
N GLN A 820 -109.74 29.51 21.95
CA GLN A 820 -108.58 30.00 21.20
C GLN A 820 -107.44 30.31 22.16
N SER A 821 -106.21 29.99 21.79
CA SER A 821 -105.04 30.22 22.64
C SER A 821 -104.24 31.43 22.18
N PHE A 822 -103.91 32.31 23.12
CA PHE A 822 -102.72 33.16 22.97
C PHE A 822 -101.50 32.25 23.06
N THR A 823 -100.49 32.50 22.21
CA THR A 823 -99.30 31.64 22.10
C THR A 823 -98.02 32.45 22.12
N GLU A 824 -97.01 31.90 22.77
CA GLU A 824 -95.72 32.54 22.99
C GLU A 824 -94.71 32.16 21.90
N SER A 825 -93.77 33.07 21.64
CA SER A 825 -92.57 32.79 20.85
C SER A 825 -91.39 33.56 21.43
N GLY A 826 -90.31 32.85 21.77
CA GLY A 826 -89.18 33.40 22.52
C GLY A 826 -89.37 33.29 24.05
N GLY A 827 -88.25 33.27 24.78
CA GLY A 827 -88.18 32.91 26.20
C GLY A 827 -87.89 31.42 26.43
N SER A 828 -88.05 30.96 27.67
CA SER A 828 -87.97 29.54 28.08
C SER A 828 -89.13 29.17 29.00
N GLY A 829 -89.90 28.14 28.64
CA GLY A 829 -91.06 27.69 29.42
C GLY A 829 -90.69 26.99 30.74
N PRO A 830 -91.65 26.79 31.67
CA PRO A 830 -93.08 27.09 31.54
C PRO A 830 -93.41 28.59 31.58
N TYR A 831 -94.46 28.96 30.84
CA TYR A 831 -94.96 30.35 30.79
C TYR A 831 -96.25 30.50 31.60
N ARG A 832 -96.50 31.72 32.11
CA ARG A 832 -97.76 32.11 32.78
C ARG A 832 -98.41 33.29 32.09
N TYR A 833 -99.71 33.16 31.86
CA TYR A 833 -100.55 34.14 31.16
C TYR A 833 -101.47 34.91 32.11
N SER A 834 -101.75 36.18 31.77
CA SER A 834 -102.76 37.01 32.43
C SER A 834 -103.39 38.02 31.48
N LEU A 835 -104.66 38.39 31.73
CA LEU A 835 -105.28 39.52 31.04
C LEU A 835 -104.51 40.80 31.38
N ALA A 836 -104.21 41.63 30.39
CA ALA A 836 -103.49 42.89 30.55
C ALA A 836 -104.43 44.10 30.42
N SER A 837 -105.45 44.04 29.55
CA SER A 837 -106.54 45.03 29.49
C SER A 837 -107.79 44.48 28.79
N GLY A 838 -108.90 45.21 28.90
CA GLY A 838 -110.18 44.91 28.24
C GLY A 838 -111.15 44.08 29.10
N SER A 839 -112.26 43.63 28.49
CA SER A 839 -113.28 42.79 29.13
C SER A 839 -113.82 41.73 28.15
N LEU A 840 -114.37 40.64 28.70
CA LEU A 840 -114.74 39.44 27.94
C LEU A 840 -116.26 39.30 27.71
N PRO A 841 -116.68 38.61 26.63
CA PRO A 841 -118.08 38.27 26.41
C PRO A 841 -118.65 37.40 27.53
N THR A 842 -119.94 37.57 27.83
CA THR A 842 -120.64 36.74 28.83
C THR A 842 -120.58 35.25 28.44
N GLY A 843 -119.91 34.47 29.29
CA GLY A 843 -119.67 33.03 29.09
C GLY A 843 -118.28 32.66 28.59
N VAL A 844 -117.32 33.59 28.49
CA VAL A 844 -115.92 33.34 28.08
C VAL A 844 -114.93 33.84 29.15
N SER A 845 -113.85 33.08 29.39
CA SER A 845 -112.78 33.40 30.36
C SER A 845 -111.38 33.07 29.81
N LEU A 846 -110.33 33.63 30.44
CA LEU A 846 -108.93 33.41 30.08
C LEU A 846 -108.21 32.61 31.18
N ALA A 847 -107.58 31.50 30.80
CA ALA A 847 -106.79 30.65 31.68
C ALA A 847 -105.32 31.12 31.78
N ALA A 848 -104.65 30.77 32.88
CA ALA A 848 -103.23 31.07 33.10
C ALA A 848 -102.26 30.33 32.14
N SER A 849 -102.79 29.43 31.30
CA SER A 849 -102.12 28.74 30.18
C SER A 849 -102.33 29.42 28.82
N GLY A 850 -102.90 30.63 28.78
CA GLY A 850 -103.11 31.41 27.55
C GLY A 850 -104.40 31.09 26.79
N VAL A 851 -105.16 30.07 27.22
CA VAL A 851 -106.41 29.65 26.57
C VAL A 851 -107.56 30.58 26.94
N LEU A 852 -108.11 31.29 25.95
CA LEU A 852 -109.35 32.06 26.01
C LEU A 852 -110.51 31.17 25.56
N SER A 853 -111.41 30.77 26.46
CA SER A 853 -112.43 29.77 26.15
C SER A 853 -113.73 29.93 26.93
N GLY A 854 -114.79 29.28 26.43
CA GLY A 854 -116.13 29.26 27.03
C GLY A 854 -117.23 29.09 25.99
N THR A 855 -118.46 29.46 26.30
CA THR A 855 -119.57 29.49 25.32
C THR A 855 -120.17 30.90 25.30
N PRO A 856 -119.85 31.73 24.30
CA PRO A 856 -120.42 33.07 24.22
C PRO A 856 -121.94 33.01 24.02
N THR A 857 -122.65 33.55 25.01
CA THR A 857 -124.11 33.67 25.02
C THR A 857 -124.58 35.04 24.50
N GLN A 858 -123.63 35.95 24.27
CA GLN A 858 -123.85 37.34 23.89
C GLN A 858 -123.25 37.60 22.51
N ASN A 859 -124.06 38.10 21.57
CA ASN A 859 -123.56 38.65 20.32
C ASN A 859 -122.98 40.07 20.56
N GLY A 860 -121.95 40.43 19.81
CA GLY A 860 -121.21 41.68 20.00
C GLY A 860 -119.76 41.57 19.54
N SER A 861 -118.95 42.55 19.94
CA SER A 861 -117.51 42.64 19.64
C SER A 861 -116.73 43.10 20.88
N PHE A 862 -115.65 42.39 21.24
CA PHE A 862 -114.98 42.50 22.54
C PHE A 862 -113.44 42.60 22.41
N PRO A 863 -112.82 43.78 22.61
CA PRO A 863 -111.38 43.98 22.53
C PRO A 863 -110.64 43.75 23.88
N ILE A 864 -109.49 43.07 23.83
CA ILE A 864 -108.62 42.75 24.98
C ILE A 864 -107.13 42.75 24.62
N THR A 865 -106.25 42.76 25.62
CA THR A 865 -104.82 42.39 25.50
C THR A 865 -104.40 41.40 26.59
N VAL A 866 -103.38 40.57 26.30
CA VAL A 866 -102.90 39.49 27.18
C VAL A 866 -101.37 39.52 27.32
N ARG A 867 -100.86 39.29 28.54
CA ARG A 867 -99.42 39.24 28.88
C ARG A 867 -98.99 37.80 29.19
N ALA A 868 -97.76 37.45 28.81
CA ALA A 868 -97.08 36.20 29.19
C ALA A 868 -95.74 36.48 29.90
N THR A 869 -95.31 35.60 30.80
CA THR A 869 -94.00 35.63 31.49
C THR A 869 -93.41 34.23 31.51
N ASP A 870 -92.11 34.11 31.27
CA ASP A 870 -91.38 32.83 31.16
C ASP A 870 -90.73 32.38 32.48
N ALA A 871 -90.02 31.25 32.46
CA ALA A 871 -89.35 30.67 33.63
C ALA A 871 -88.04 31.38 34.01
N ASN A 872 -87.45 32.16 33.11
CA ASN A 872 -86.25 32.97 33.38
C ASN A 872 -86.58 34.37 33.92
N GLY A 873 -87.87 34.75 33.95
CA GLY A 873 -88.36 36.08 34.34
C GLY A 873 -88.53 37.07 33.18
N CYS A 874 -88.24 36.65 31.94
CA CYS A 874 -88.45 37.45 30.74
C CYS A 874 -89.97 37.49 30.42
N SER A 875 -90.49 38.59 29.83
CA SER A 875 -91.95 38.73 29.63
C SER A 875 -92.34 39.61 28.44
N GLY A 876 -93.56 39.43 27.92
CA GLY A 876 -94.10 40.15 26.77
C GLY A 876 -95.63 40.29 26.81
N THR A 877 -96.15 41.25 26.04
CA THR A 877 -97.60 41.53 25.95
C THR A 877 -98.05 41.55 24.49
N SER A 878 -99.24 41.03 24.22
CA SER A 878 -99.84 40.93 22.89
C SER A 878 -100.47 42.24 22.41
N ALA A 879 -100.62 42.35 21.08
CA ALA A 879 -101.47 43.36 20.44
C ALA A 879 -102.95 43.17 20.80
N THR A 880 -103.78 44.18 20.52
CA THR A 880 -105.22 44.14 20.81
C THR A 880 -105.94 43.08 19.97
N TYR A 881 -106.43 42.05 20.64
CA TYR A 881 -107.27 41.01 20.05
C TYR A 881 -108.75 41.37 20.25
N THR A 882 -109.56 41.27 19.20
CA THR A 882 -110.99 41.61 19.24
C THR A 882 -111.85 40.44 18.79
N LEU A 883 -112.81 40.02 19.61
CA LEU A 883 -113.68 38.85 19.36
C LEU A 883 -115.10 39.28 18.94
N SER A 884 -115.53 38.96 17.72
CA SER A 884 -116.87 39.25 17.16
C SER A 884 -117.71 37.99 16.92
N VAL A 885 -119.03 38.01 17.16
CA VAL A 885 -119.84 36.76 17.18
C VAL A 885 -120.85 36.67 16.00
N LEU A 886 -120.72 35.66 15.13
CA LEU A 886 -121.29 35.52 13.76
C LEU A 886 -121.85 34.09 13.42
N GLY A 887 -122.21 33.82 12.15
CA GLY A 887 -122.59 32.50 11.55
C GLY A 887 -121.54 31.89 10.58
N GLY A 888 -121.82 30.74 9.90
CA GLY A 888 -120.77 29.86 9.30
C GLY A 888 -120.85 29.41 7.80
N PRO A 889 -119.87 28.62 7.26
CA PRO A 889 -119.41 28.67 5.84
C PRO A 889 -119.39 27.34 4.99
N LEU A 890 -118.78 27.36 3.78
CA LEU A 890 -118.71 26.29 2.72
C LEU A 890 -117.50 25.32 2.82
N ILE A 891 -117.67 24.06 2.33
CA ILE A 891 -116.62 23.05 2.03
C ILE A 891 -116.91 22.18 0.77
N VAL A 892 -115.89 21.46 0.27
CA VAL A 892 -115.94 20.36 -0.74
C VAL A 892 -115.62 19.01 -0.09
N THR A 893 -116.16 17.91 -0.61
CA THR A 893 -115.93 16.54 -0.10
C THR A 893 -115.52 15.54 -1.20
N ALA A 894 -115.26 14.29 -0.81
CA ALA A 894 -114.74 13.24 -1.68
C ALA A 894 -115.66 12.90 -2.87
N PRO A 895 -115.09 12.51 -4.03
CA PRO A 895 -115.86 12.12 -5.21
C PRO A 895 -116.39 10.69 -5.14
N ASP A 896 -117.35 10.41 -6.02
CA ASP A 896 -117.57 9.07 -6.54
C ASP A 896 -116.75 8.91 -7.84
N TYR A 897 -115.97 7.83 -7.99
CA TYR A 897 -115.10 7.58 -9.15
C TYR A 897 -115.02 6.09 -9.52
N ASP A 898 -114.88 5.79 -10.81
CA ASP A 898 -114.70 4.43 -11.34
C ASP A 898 -113.38 4.29 -12.14
N CYS A 899 -112.48 3.42 -11.67
CA CYS A 899 -111.19 3.16 -12.30
C CYS A 899 -111.28 2.50 -13.69
N ALA A 900 -112.37 1.81 -14.02
CA ALA A 900 -112.56 1.18 -15.33
C ALA A 900 -113.04 2.17 -16.41
N SER A 901 -114.10 2.94 -16.13
CA SER A 901 -114.67 3.90 -17.09
C SER A 901 -114.08 5.31 -17.03
N GLY A 902 -113.59 5.75 -15.86
CA GLY A 902 -113.09 7.10 -15.61
C GLY A 902 -114.16 8.13 -15.20
N ALA A 903 -115.43 7.75 -15.02
CA ALA A 903 -116.48 8.69 -14.60
C ALA A 903 -116.23 9.26 -13.19
N ILE A 904 -116.58 10.54 -12.95
CA ILE A 904 -116.34 11.24 -11.68
C ILE A 904 -117.47 12.23 -11.30
N THR A 905 -117.82 12.30 -10.01
CA THR A 905 -118.83 13.24 -9.48
C THR A 905 -118.33 14.07 -8.28
N PHE A 906 -118.62 15.38 -8.26
CA PHE A 906 -118.21 16.35 -7.23
C PHE A 906 -119.28 16.57 -6.14
N ARG A 907 -118.88 16.92 -4.91
CA ARG A 907 -119.78 17.11 -3.74
C ARG A 907 -119.36 18.29 -2.84
N THR A 908 -120.33 19.01 -2.24
CA THR A 908 -120.16 20.26 -1.46
C THR A 908 -121.15 20.40 -0.29
N GLN A 909 -120.84 21.23 0.72
CA GLN A 909 -121.71 21.52 1.89
C GLN A 909 -121.48 22.95 2.45
N GLY A 910 -122.54 23.66 2.84
CA GLY A 910 -122.48 25.00 3.48
C GLY A 910 -122.50 26.18 2.48
N GLY A 911 -122.15 27.39 2.93
CA GLY A 911 -121.81 28.53 2.06
C GLY A 911 -122.57 29.84 2.25
N ASP A 912 -122.33 30.78 1.33
CA ASP A 912 -122.87 32.16 1.33
C ASP A 912 -124.09 32.37 0.41
N GLU A 913 -124.72 31.26 0.01
CA GLU A 913 -125.88 31.19 -0.89
C GLU A 913 -125.65 31.63 -2.36
N SER A 914 -124.42 31.97 -2.77
CA SER A 914 -124.10 32.26 -4.17
C SER A 914 -123.80 30.99 -5.03
N PRO A 915 -123.82 31.06 -6.38
CA PRO A 915 -123.60 29.89 -7.25
C PRO A 915 -122.20 29.26 -7.12
N ILE A 916 -122.12 27.96 -7.44
CA ILE A 916 -120.89 27.14 -7.34
C ILE A 916 -120.48 26.58 -8.71
N GLU A 917 -119.18 26.63 -9.03
CA GLU A 917 -118.57 26.02 -10.22
C GLU A 917 -117.46 25.03 -9.84
N TYR A 918 -117.22 24.00 -10.65
CA TYR A 918 -116.32 22.87 -10.39
C TYR A 918 -115.20 22.74 -11.44
N PHE A 919 -114.07 22.11 -11.07
CA PHE A 919 -112.92 21.87 -11.96
C PHE A 919 -112.02 20.70 -11.47
N ALA A 920 -111.42 19.96 -12.40
CA ALA A 920 -110.28 19.07 -12.16
C ALA A 920 -109.44 18.90 -13.43
N ILE A 921 -108.23 18.34 -13.29
CA ILE A 921 -107.40 17.93 -14.44
C ILE A 921 -108.06 16.72 -15.12
N GLY A 922 -108.09 16.73 -16.45
CA GLY A 922 -108.72 15.70 -17.28
C GLY A 922 -110.21 15.88 -17.59
N ILE A 923 -110.80 17.03 -17.22
CA ILE A 923 -112.21 17.41 -17.49
C ILE A 923 -112.40 18.91 -17.82
N THR A 924 -111.34 19.61 -18.19
CA THR A 924 -111.29 21.09 -18.23
C THR A 924 -112.10 21.67 -19.41
N PRO A 925 -112.70 22.88 -19.30
CA PRO A 925 -112.53 23.94 -18.28
C PRO A 925 -113.56 23.91 -17.13
N TRP A 926 -113.60 24.99 -16.32
CA TRP A 926 -114.56 25.18 -15.21
C TRP A 926 -116.03 25.01 -15.66
N THR A 927 -116.83 24.36 -14.82
CA THR A 927 -118.19 23.92 -15.17
C THR A 927 -119.12 23.90 -13.95
N SER A 928 -120.37 24.36 -14.09
CA SER A 928 -121.37 24.24 -13.02
C SER A 928 -122.04 22.86 -12.95
N ASN A 929 -121.69 21.91 -13.83
CA ASN A 929 -122.17 20.52 -13.78
C ASN A 929 -121.18 19.65 -12.99
N PRO A 930 -121.58 19.09 -11.82
CA PRO A 930 -120.69 18.27 -10.98
C PRO A 930 -120.43 16.84 -11.49
N ASN A 931 -120.97 16.41 -12.64
CA ASN A 931 -120.77 15.05 -13.17
C ASN A 931 -119.95 15.09 -14.47
N GLN A 932 -118.79 14.42 -14.49
CA GLN A 932 -117.76 14.53 -15.54
C GLN A 932 -117.05 13.17 -15.78
N GLN A 933 -116.06 13.10 -16.68
CA GLN A 933 -115.29 11.87 -16.97
C GLN A 933 -113.81 12.16 -17.27
N ILE A 934 -112.90 11.51 -16.54
CA ILE A 934 -111.44 11.65 -16.66
C ILE A 934 -110.92 11.05 -17.97
N GLU A 935 -110.12 11.83 -18.69
CA GLU A 935 -109.45 11.45 -19.94
C GLU A 935 -108.61 10.15 -19.85
N ALA A 936 -108.52 9.42 -20.97
CA ALA A 936 -107.92 8.08 -20.98
C ALA A 936 -106.40 8.07 -20.70
N GLU A 937 -105.67 9.10 -21.11
CA GLU A 937 -104.21 9.20 -20.92
C GLU A 937 -103.86 9.27 -19.42
N LEU A 938 -104.61 10.08 -18.66
CA LEU A 938 -104.47 10.22 -17.21
C LEU A 938 -104.92 8.98 -16.42
N ARG A 939 -105.54 7.99 -17.09
CA ARG A 939 -105.85 6.66 -16.52
C ARG A 939 -104.80 5.59 -16.87
N ALA A 940 -104.01 5.80 -17.92
CA ALA A 940 -102.88 4.94 -18.27
C ALA A 940 -101.61 5.27 -17.44
N ASP A 941 -101.42 6.54 -17.10
CA ASP A 941 -100.41 7.02 -16.15
C ASP A 941 -101.11 7.73 -14.97
N PRO A 942 -101.74 6.95 -14.06
CA PRO A 942 -102.57 7.48 -12.98
C PRO A 942 -101.79 8.39 -12.04
N LYS A 943 -102.33 9.58 -11.76
CA LYS A 943 -101.72 10.61 -10.90
C LYS A 943 -102.75 11.23 -9.97
N LYS A 944 -102.32 11.73 -8.81
CA LYS A 944 -103.21 12.41 -7.87
C LYS A 944 -103.78 13.69 -8.52
N ILE A 945 -105.10 13.83 -8.54
CA ILE A 945 -105.79 14.98 -9.13
C ILE A 945 -106.44 15.83 -8.05
N GLN A 946 -106.44 17.16 -8.24
CA GLN A 946 -107.24 18.05 -7.41
C GLN A 946 -108.64 18.22 -8.02
N LEU A 947 -109.65 18.06 -7.18
CA LEU A 947 -111.01 18.48 -7.41
C LEU A 947 -111.20 19.83 -6.73
N LEU A 948 -111.70 20.83 -7.45
CA LEU A 948 -111.97 22.15 -6.92
C LEU A 948 -113.45 22.51 -7.11
N ALA A 949 -114.00 23.26 -6.18
CA ALA A 949 -115.24 24.00 -6.36
C ALA A 949 -115.05 25.45 -5.88
N ARG A 950 -115.64 26.42 -6.58
CA ARG A 950 -115.56 27.84 -6.22
C ARG A 950 -116.94 28.45 -6.03
N GLN A 951 -117.08 29.25 -4.97
CA GLN A 951 -118.27 30.05 -4.65
C GLN A 951 -117.78 31.49 -4.41
N ASN A 952 -118.38 32.48 -5.07
CA ASN A 952 -118.03 33.90 -4.93
C ASN A 952 -116.51 34.21 -5.11
N GLY A 953 -115.81 33.43 -5.94
CA GLY A 953 -114.36 33.51 -6.14
C GLY A 953 -113.50 32.76 -5.11
N LEU A 954 -114.03 32.42 -3.92
CA LEU A 954 -113.36 31.54 -2.96
C LEU A 954 -113.41 30.11 -3.46
N THR A 955 -112.23 29.51 -3.66
CA THR A 955 -112.08 28.15 -4.17
C THR A 955 -111.69 27.20 -3.04
N VAL A 956 -112.47 26.15 -2.84
CA VAL A 956 -112.23 25.03 -1.91
C VAL A 956 -111.88 23.78 -2.71
N SER A 957 -110.99 22.92 -2.18
CA SER A 957 -110.40 21.81 -2.94
C SER A 957 -110.27 20.51 -2.15
N TYR A 958 -110.36 19.39 -2.85
CA TYR A 958 -110.16 18.02 -2.36
C TYR A 958 -109.14 17.29 -3.26
N LEU A 959 -108.14 16.63 -2.67
CA LEU A 959 -107.10 15.89 -3.42
C LEU A 959 -107.46 14.40 -3.48
N PHE A 960 -107.51 13.83 -4.69
CA PHE A 960 -107.92 12.46 -4.96
C PHE A 960 -106.77 11.64 -5.58
N ASP A 961 -106.56 10.41 -5.11
CA ASP A 961 -105.32 9.64 -5.33
C ASP A 961 -105.51 8.45 -6.29
N LEU A 962 -105.42 8.72 -7.59
CA LEU A 962 -105.57 7.73 -8.65
C LEU A 962 -104.53 6.56 -8.59
N PRO A 963 -103.23 6.78 -8.29
CA PRO A 963 -102.22 5.71 -8.29
C PRO A 963 -101.92 5.06 -6.93
N ALA A 964 -102.39 5.58 -5.78
CA ALA A 964 -102.33 4.79 -4.55
C ALA A 964 -103.27 3.57 -4.59
N TYR A 965 -104.15 3.52 -5.58
CA TYR A 965 -104.75 2.29 -6.11
C TYR A 965 -103.68 1.36 -6.88
N CYS A 966 -102.29 1.48 -6.80
CA CYS A 966 -101.21 0.82 -7.70
C CYS A 966 -99.79 0.20 -7.16
N ALA A 967 -98.53 0.58 -7.62
CA ALA A 967 -97.31 -0.33 -7.91
C ALA A 967 -95.78 0.03 -7.50
N GLY A 968 -94.68 -0.75 -7.91
CA GLY A 968 -93.18 -0.58 -7.56
C GLY A 968 -92.02 -1.42 -8.31
N LEU A 969 -90.65 -1.26 -8.08
CA LEU A 969 -89.44 -1.73 -8.93
C LEU A 969 -87.96 -2.04 -8.28
N PRO A 970 -86.85 -2.52 -8.99
CA PRO A 970 -85.53 -3.15 -8.48
C PRO A 970 -84.04 -2.69 -8.95
N THR A 971 -82.92 -3.52 -8.86
CA THR A 971 -81.38 -3.24 -8.95
C THR A 971 -80.49 -4.21 -9.89
N PRO A 972 -79.11 -4.62 -9.86
CA PRO A 972 -77.83 -4.49 -9.01
C PRO A 972 -76.28 -4.17 -9.52
N PRO A 973 -75.21 -5.04 -9.86
CA PRO A 973 -73.73 -4.97 -9.40
C PRO A 973 -72.43 -5.07 -10.37
N GLN A 974 -71.13 -5.38 -9.92
CA GLN A 974 -69.73 -5.07 -10.53
C GLN A 974 -68.40 -5.96 -10.14
N SER A 975 -67.22 -6.04 -10.89
CA SER A 975 -65.75 -6.42 -10.45
C SER A 975 -64.54 -6.68 -11.52
N SER A 976 -63.17 -6.74 -11.19
CA SER A 976 -61.93 -7.03 -12.08
C SER A 976 -60.42 -7.19 -11.47
N THR A 977 -59.30 -7.69 -12.16
CA THR A 977 -57.83 -7.95 -11.67
C THR A 977 -56.59 -8.04 -12.72
N ASN A 978 -55.23 -8.22 -12.35
CA ASN A 978 -53.94 -8.25 -13.24
C ASN A 978 -52.53 -8.90 -12.69
N PRO A 979 -51.38 -9.18 -13.47
CA PRO A 979 -50.03 -9.83 -13.08
C PRO A 979 -48.58 -9.20 -13.47
N ALA A 980 -47.37 -9.88 -13.34
CA ALA A 980 -45.94 -9.36 -13.04
C ALA A 980 -44.58 -9.79 -13.82
N PRO A 981 -43.35 -9.18 -13.58
CA PRO A 981 -42.04 -9.32 -14.33
C PRO A 981 -40.85 -10.16 -13.74
N VAL A 982 -39.69 -10.27 -14.43
CA VAL A 982 -38.51 -11.12 -14.05
C VAL A 982 -37.07 -10.54 -14.31
N VAL A 983 -36.05 -11.17 -13.70
CA VAL A 983 -34.59 -10.93 -13.91
C VAL A 983 -34.04 -11.91 -14.96
N SER A 984 -33.10 -11.48 -15.80
CA SER A 984 -32.57 -12.30 -16.91
C SER A 984 -31.05 -12.36 -17.04
N GLN A 985 -30.31 -11.32 -16.61
CA GLN A 985 -28.83 -11.35 -16.54
C GLN A 985 -28.30 -10.54 -15.33
N GLY A 986 -27.16 -10.96 -14.77
CA GLY A 986 -26.48 -10.25 -13.68
C GLY A 986 -25.55 -9.13 -14.17
N ILE A 987 -25.13 -8.24 -13.26
CA ILE A 987 -24.24 -7.11 -13.56
C ILE A 987 -22.87 -7.32 -12.87
N SER A 988 -21.78 -7.11 -13.61
CA SER A 988 -20.40 -7.18 -13.08
C SER A 988 -20.07 -5.98 -12.20
N ALA A 989 -19.13 -6.17 -11.25
CA ALA A 989 -18.70 -5.11 -10.33
C ALA A 989 -18.17 -3.86 -11.06
N GLN A 990 -18.42 -2.69 -10.49
CA GLN A 990 -18.11 -1.38 -11.05
C GLN A 990 -17.11 -0.60 -10.18
N VAL A 991 -16.31 0.26 -10.81
CA VAL A 991 -15.31 1.12 -10.14
C VAL A 991 -15.40 2.55 -10.67
N ALA A 992 -15.29 3.53 -9.77
CA ALA A 992 -15.22 4.96 -10.07
C ALA A 992 -14.18 5.67 -9.19
N VAL A 993 -13.97 6.96 -9.44
CA VAL A 993 -13.00 7.82 -8.73
C VAL A 993 -13.74 9.01 -8.10
N GLU A 994 -13.46 9.31 -6.83
CA GLU A 994 -14.06 10.44 -6.12
C GLU A 994 -13.77 11.76 -6.87
N ARG A 995 -14.82 12.59 -7.03
CA ARG A 995 -14.80 13.88 -7.74
C ARG A 995 -14.58 13.80 -9.25
N ALA A 996 -14.44 12.61 -9.84
CA ALA A 996 -14.41 12.42 -11.30
C ALA A 996 -15.81 12.10 -11.87
N PRO A 997 -16.17 12.57 -13.07
CA PRO A 997 -17.43 12.20 -13.71
C PRO A 997 -17.44 10.72 -14.11
N TYR A 998 -18.51 10.01 -13.77
CA TYR A 998 -18.72 8.59 -14.04
C TYR A 998 -20.03 8.35 -14.79
N ARG A 999 -20.04 7.37 -15.71
CA ARG A 999 -21.22 6.97 -16.49
C ARG A 999 -21.19 5.48 -16.82
N PHE A 1000 -22.24 4.77 -16.43
CA PHE A 1000 -22.48 3.36 -16.76
C PHE A 1000 -23.90 3.21 -17.33
N THR A 1001 -24.11 2.30 -18.28
CA THR A 1001 -25.42 2.01 -18.85
C THR A 1001 -25.75 0.54 -18.58
N ILE A 1002 -26.92 0.31 -17.98
CA ILE A 1002 -27.41 -1.02 -17.63
C ILE A 1002 -27.56 -1.83 -18.94
N PRO A 1003 -26.97 -3.03 -19.04
CA PRO A 1003 -27.06 -3.86 -20.24
C PRO A 1003 -28.51 -4.16 -20.65
N ALA A 1004 -28.78 -4.15 -21.94
CA ALA A 1004 -30.05 -4.61 -22.48
C ALA A 1004 -30.23 -6.11 -22.14
N GLY A 1005 -31.34 -6.47 -21.52
CA GLY A 1005 -31.62 -7.84 -21.09
C GLY A 1005 -31.19 -8.20 -19.65
N THR A 1006 -30.82 -7.24 -18.80
CA THR A 1006 -30.71 -7.48 -17.33
C THR A 1006 -32.06 -7.93 -16.74
N PHE A 1007 -33.17 -7.36 -17.21
CA PHE A 1007 -34.55 -7.70 -16.82
C PHE A 1007 -35.41 -7.91 -18.06
N THR A 1008 -36.48 -8.70 -17.93
CA THR A 1008 -37.52 -8.85 -18.96
C THR A 1008 -38.91 -8.91 -18.33
N ASP A 1009 -39.90 -8.49 -19.10
CA ASP A 1009 -41.32 -8.57 -18.74
C ASP A 1009 -42.01 -9.67 -19.59
N PRO A 1010 -42.82 -10.57 -19.00
CA PRO A 1010 -43.48 -11.66 -19.74
C PRO A 1010 -44.52 -11.21 -20.77
N GLN A 1011 -45.07 -10.00 -20.64
CA GLN A 1011 -46.01 -9.39 -21.59
C GLN A 1011 -45.28 -8.48 -22.60
N GLY A 1012 -44.04 -8.09 -22.30
CA GLY A 1012 -43.23 -7.17 -23.11
C GLY A 1012 -43.42 -5.70 -22.73
N GLU A 1013 -44.03 -5.41 -21.58
CA GLU A 1013 -44.32 -4.05 -21.13
C GLU A 1013 -43.04 -3.26 -20.75
N PRO A 1014 -43.03 -1.93 -20.90
CA PRO A 1014 -41.83 -1.12 -20.68
C PRO A 1014 -41.50 -0.98 -19.19
N LEU A 1015 -40.35 -1.55 -18.79
CA LEU A 1015 -39.88 -1.55 -17.40
C LEU A 1015 -39.27 -0.20 -16.99
N THR A 1016 -39.67 0.28 -15.81
CA THR A 1016 -39.06 1.44 -15.13
C THR A 1016 -38.01 0.98 -14.12
N TYR A 1017 -36.82 1.60 -14.12
CA TYR A 1017 -35.70 1.20 -13.25
C TYR A 1017 -35.50 2.13 -12.05
N TYR A 1018 -35.14 1.54 -10.90
CA TYR A 1018 -34.76 2.22 -9.66
C TYR A 1018 -33.48 1.61 -9.09
N ALA A 1019 -32.59 2.40 -8.48
CA ALA A 1019 -31.39 1.90 -7.83
C ALA A 1019 -31.32 2.34 -6.35
N LEU A 1020 -30.99 1.39 -5.48
CA LEU A 1020 -30.75 1.59 -4.05
C LEU A 1020 -29.25 1.50 -3.75
N ALA A 1021 -28.81 2.27 -2.75
CA ALA A 1021 -27.42 2.32 -2.28
C ALA A 1021 -26.37 2.68 -3.36
N LEU A 1022 -26.75 3.52 -4.34
CA LEU A 1022 -25.77 4.21 -5.18
C LEU A 1022 -24.81 5.04 -4.30
N PRO A 1023 -23.51 5.09 -4.60
CA PRO A 1023 -22.58 6.03 -3.98
C PRO A 1023 -23.08 7.48 -4.08
N ALA A 1024 -22.89 8.25 -3.00
CA ALA A 1024 -23.26 9.66 -2.95
C ALA A 1024 -22.65 10.42 -4.15
N GLY A 1025 -23.45 11.22 -4.84
CA GLY A 1025 -23.05 11.93 -6.07
C GLY A 1025 -23.32 11.18 -7.38
N LEU A 1026 -23.76 9.91 -7.34
CA LEU A 1026 -24.29 9.19 -8.50
C LEU A 1026 -25.82 9.12 -8.48
N SER A 1027 -26.43 9.06 -9.66
CA SER A 1027 -27.88 9.00 -9.87
C SER A 1027 -28.22 8.01 -10.99
N LEU A 1028 -29.45 7.47 -10.98
CA LEU A 1028 -29.98 6.67 -12.09
C LEU A 1028 -30.98 7.52 -12.88
N GLN A 1029 -30.80 7.62 -14.20
CA GLN A 1029 -31.74 8.24 -15.12
C GLN A 1029 -32.03 7.29 -16.29
N GLY A 1030 -33.28 6.83 -16.42
CA GLY A 1030 -33.64 5.78 -17.37
C GLY A 1030 -32.86 4.49 -17.04
N ASN A 1031 -32.02 4.04 -17.98
CA ASN A 1031 -31.12 2.89 -17.79
C ASN A 1031 -29.63 3.31 -17.56
N VAL A 1032 -29.36 4.57 -17.24
CA VAL A 1032 -27.98 5.10 -17.10
C VAL A 1032 -27.70 5.52 -15.66
N ILE A 1033 -26.69 4.92 -15.03
CA ILE A 1033 -26.12 5.39 -13.76
C ILE A 1033 -25.05 6.42 -14.09
N SER A 1034 -25.19 7.66 -13.63
CA SER A 1034 -24.23 8.73 -13.88
C SER A 1034 -24.20 9.81 -12.81
N GLY A 1035 -23.08 10.52 -12.73
CA GLY A 1035 -22.84 11.62 -11.81
C GLY A 1035 -21.35 11.77 -11.51
N THR A 1036 -21.05 12.31 -10.34
CA THR A 1036 -19.67 12.51 -9.85
C THR A 1036 -19.64 12.08 -8.39
N PRO A 1037 -19.04 10.93 -8.02
CA PRO A 1037 -19.18 10.39 -6.68
C PRO A 1037 -18.38 11.23 -5.67
N THR A 1038 -18.98 11.54 -4.53
CA THR A 1038 -18.47 12.49 -3.52
C THR A 1038 -17.93 11.81 -2.27
N THR A 1039 -17.83 10.48 -2.25
CA THR A 1039 -17.44 9.72 -1.06
C THR A 1039 -16.81 8.39 -1.48
N GLN A 1040 -15.63 8.10 -0.93
CA GLN A 1040 -14.89 6.85 -1.16
C GLN A 1040 -15.54 5.66 -0.44
N GLY A 1041 -15.25 4.44 -0.91
CA GLY A 1041 -15.67 3.20 -0.25
C GLY A 1041 -16.23 2.16 -1.22
N ARG A 1042 -16.74 1.06 -0.67
CA ARG A 1042 -17.30 -0.06 -1.43
C ARG A 1042 -18.69 -0.42 -0.92
N VAL A 1043 -19.67 -0.46 -1.83
CA VAL A 1043 -21.09 -0.65 -1.53
C VAL A 1043 -21.69 -1.73 -2.44
N VAL A 1044 -22.79 -2.34 -2.01
CA VAL A 1044 -23.63 -3.19 -2.87
C VAL A 1044 -24.78 -2.34 -3.40
N VAL A 1045 -24.79 -2.10 -4.70
CA VAL A 1045 -25.90 -1.43 -5.39
C VAL A 1045 -26.95 -2.46 -5.71
N THR A 1046 -28.22 -2.17 -5.42
CA THR A 1046 -29.36 -3.02 -5.80
C THR A 1046 -30.23 -2.28 -6.82
N LEU A 1047 -30.43 -2.91 -7.97
CA LEU A 1047 -31.20 -2.40 -9.10
C LEU A 1047 -32.55 -3.12 -9.16
N ILE A 1048 -33.63 -2.37 -9.38
CA ILE A 1048 -35.02 -2.83 -9.37
C ILE A 1048 -35.68 -2.43 -10.69
N ALA A 1049 -36.53 -3.29 -11.24
CA ALA A 1049 -37.39 -3.03 -12.40
C ALA A 1049 -38.87 -3.16 -12.01
N VAL A 1050 -39.74 -2.34 -12.62
CA VAL A 1050 -41.17 -2.21 -12.31
C VAL A 1050 -42.01 -2.09 -13.58
N ASP A 1051 -43.16 -2.80 -13.65
CA ASP A 1051 -44.12 -2.75 -14.77
C ASP A 1051 -45.25 -1.70 -14.58
N PRO A 1052 -46.05 -1.40 -15.62
CA PRO A 1052 -47.18 -0.45 -15.54
C PRO A 1052 -48.34 -0.85 -14.60
N SER A 1053 -48.40 -2.10 -14.13
CA SER A 1053 -49.35 -2.57 -13.13
C SER A 1053 -48.83 -2.52 -11.68
N GLY A 1054 -47.54 -2.18 -11.52
CA GLY A 1054 -46.88 -1.98 -10.22
C GLY A 1054 -46.16 -3.19 -9.64
N GLN A 1055 -45.92 -4.25 -10.44
CA GLN A 1055 -45.19 -5.44 -9.98
C GLN A 1055 -43.71 -5.39 -10.40
N THR A 1056 -42.83 -6.12 -9.71
CA THR A 1056 -41.39 -5.78 -9.63
C THR A 1056 -40.41 -6.97 -9.61
N ALA A 1057 -39.16 -6.73 -10.03
CA ALA A 1057 -38.02 -7.66 -9.96
C ALA A 1057 -36.72 -6.91 -9.58
N ASN A 1058 -35.70 -7.58 -9.01
CA ASN A 1058 -34.45 -6.90 -8.59
C ASN A 1058 -33.18 -7.77 -8.65
N THR A 1059 -31.99 -7.14 -8.74
CA THR A 1059 -30.67 -7.78 -8.72
C THR A 1059 -29.60 -6.83 -8.14
N SER A 1060 -28.43 -7.33 -7.71
CA SER A 1060 -27.41 -6.55 -6.99
C SER A 1060 -25.99 -6.79 -7.50
N PHE A 1061 -25.12 -5.77 -7.39
CA PHE A 1061 -23.70 -5.84 -7.76
C PHE A 1061 -22.82 -4.93 -6.88
N TRP A 1062 -21.50 -5.18 -6.88
CA TRP A 1062 -20.54 -4.37 -6.12
C TRP A 1062 -20.18 -3.08 -6.87
N PHE A 1063 -20.07 -1.97 -6.15
CA PHE A 1063 -19.57 -0.69 -6.65
C PHE A 1063 -18.48 -0.15 -5.71
N THR A 1064 -17.33 0.26 -6.26
CA THR A 1064 -16.19 0.82 -5.51
C THR A 1064 -15.88 2.25 -5.97
N VAL A 1065 -15.63 3.17 -5.04
CA VAL A 1065 -15.15 4.53 -5.31
C VAL A 1065 -13.77 4.72 -4.66
N GLY A 1066 -12.74 4.96 -5.48
CA GLY A 1066 -11.38 5.26 -5.05
C GLY A 1066 -11.12 6.77 -4.84
N PRO A 1067 -9.94 7.15 -4.32
CA PRO A 1067 -9.59 8.55 -4.01
C PRO A 1067 -9.40 9.43 -5.26
N PRO A 1068 -9.50 10.77 -5.14
CA PRO A 1068 -9.34 11.70 -6.26
C PRO A 1068 -7.94 11.64 -6.89
N VAL A 1069 -7.85 11.81 -8.21
CA VAL A 1069 -6.57 11.77 -8.96
C VAL A 1069 -5.55 12.80 -8.46
N ALA A 1070 -6.00 13.95 -7.96
CA ALA A 1070 -5.13 15.01 -7.45
C ALA A 1070 -4.34 14.64 -6.18
N ASP A 1071 -4.82 13.69 -5.37
CA ASP A 1071 -4.11 13.17 -4.20
C ASP A 1071 -3.14 12.04 -4.57
N LEU A 1072 -3.09 11.66 -5.85
CA LEU A 1072 -2.17 10.67 -6.42
C LEU A 1072 -1.35 11.27 -7.57
N THR A 1073 -0.50 12.25 -7.27
CA THR A 1073 0.65 12.50 -8.15
C THR A 1073 1.46 11.18 -8.27
N PRO A 1074 1.80 10.70 -9.47
CA PRO A 1074 2.55 9.46 -9.66
C PRO A 1074 4.05 9.65 -9.33
N LEU A 1075 4.34 10.10 -8.10
CA LEU A 1075 5.69 10.22 -7.53
C LEU A 1075 6.19 8.85 -7.08
N LEU A 1076 6.52 8.01 -8.07
CA LEU A 1076 7.07 6.69 -7.80
C LEU A 1076 8.53 6.81 -7.34
N TYR A 1077 8.74 6.71 -6.03
CA TYR A 1077 10.07 6.72 -5.43
C TYR A 1077 10.80 5.38 -5.66
N ALA A 1078 11.61 5.35 -6.72
CA ALA A 1078 12.58 4.30 -6.93
C ALA A 1078 13.65 4.32 -5.81
N ARG A 1079 13.85 3.21 -5.09
CA ARG A 1079 15.11 2.96 -4.35
C ARG A 1079 16.08 2.25 -5.29
N PRO A 1080 17.09 2.92 -5.87
CA PRO A 1080 18.06 2.25 -6.74
C PRO A 1080 18.91 1.27 -5.93
N THR A 1081 18.76 -0.02 -6.20
CA THR A 1081 19.56 -1.06 -5.53
C THR A 1081 20.96 -1.07 -6.13
N SER A 1082 21.84 -0.19 -5.64
CA SER A 1082 23.16 0.05 -6.21
C SER A 1082 24.14 -1.11 -5.98
N LEU A 1083 24.13 -2.11 -6.87
CA LEU A 1083 25.21 -3.09 -6.95
C LEU A 1083 26.48 -2.44 -7.51
N TYR A 1084 27.34 -1.95 -6.62
CA TYR A 1084 28.71 -1.56 -6.94
C TYR A 1084 29.60 -2.80 -7.15
N GLY A 1085 29.37 -3.52 -8.25
CA GLY A 1085 30.30 -4.53 -8.75
C GLY A 1085 31.50 -3.88 -9.43
N THR A 1086 32.66 -4.56 -9.44
CA THR A 1086 33.95 -3.98 -9.92
C THR A 1086 34.06 -3.77 -11.44
N SER A 1087 32.95 -3.80 -12.18
CA SER A 1087 32.94 -3.62 -13.66
C SER A 1087 31.58 -3.25 -14.29
N ALA A 1088 30.49 -3.14 -13.53
CA ALA A 1088 29.16 -2.83 -14.09
C ALA A 1088 28.26 -2.12 -13.08
N LEU A 1089 27.43 -1.20 -13.59
CA LEU A 1089 26.34 -0.55 -12.87
C LEU A 1089 25.03 -1.07 -13.44
N SER A 1090 24.34 -1.89 -12.65
CA SER A 1090 23.01 -2.42 -12.97
C SER A 1090 22.04 -1.89 -11.92
N MET A 1091 21.17 -0.98 -12.33
CA MET A 1091 20.17 -0.33 -11.50
C MET A 1091 18.79 -0.72 -12.04
N VAL A 1092 18.18 -1.74 -11.42
CA VAL A 1092 16.80 -2.13 -11.71
C VAL A 1092 15.86 -1.23 -10.88
N VAL A 1093 14.84 -0.69 -11.54
CA VAL A 1093 13.76 0.12 -10.97
C VAL A 1093 12.43 -0.56 -11.29
N ASP A 1094 12.03 -1.48 -10.42
CA ASP A 1094 10.73 -2.16 -10.55
C ASP A 1094 9.58 -1.25 -10.13
N VAL A 1095 8.63 -1.05 -11.04
CA VAL A 1095 7.48 -0.14 -10.87
C VAL A 1095 6.24 -0.97 -10.50
N VAL A 1096 6.19 -1.41 -9.25
CA VAL A 1096 5.16 -2.32 -8.76
C VAL A 1096 3.80 -1.61 -8.61
N GLU A 1097 2.90 -1.93 -9.54
CA GLU A 1097 1.43 -1.93 -9.42
C GLU A 1097 0.77 -0.76 -8.67
N LEU A 1098 0.25 0.23 -9.41
CA LEU A 1098 -0.49 1.39 -8.90
C LEU A 1098 -1.92 1.05 -8.40
N ASN A 1099 -2.08 0.02 -7.57
CA ASN A 1099 -3.35 -0.39 -6.94
C ASN A 1099 -4.56 -0.51 -7.92
N GLY A 1100 -4.30 -0.90 -9.17
CA GLY A 1100 -5.35 -1.01 -10.20
C GLY A 1100 -5.83 0.31 -10.83
N VAL A 1101 -5.17 1.44 -10.57
CA VAL A 1101 -5.52 2.76 -11.15
C VAL A 1101 -4.78 2.96 -12.49
N ALA A 1102 -5.47 3.52 -13.49
CA ALA A 1102 -4.88 3.90 -14.77
C ALA A 1102 -4.32 5.34 -14.72
N THR A 1103 -3.19 5.60 -15.39
CA THR A 1103 -2.54 6.93 -15.36
C THR A 1103 -3.15 7.87 -16.41
N ALA A 1104 -3.65 9.03 -15.97
CA ALA A 1104 -4.20 10.06 -16.87
C ALA A 1104 -3.15 11.09 -17.34
N ASP A 1105 -2.09 11.27 -16.56
CA ASP A 1105 -0.99 12.22 -16.77
C ASP A 1105 0.35 11.51 -17.03
N PRO A 1106 1.37 12.20 -17.58
CA PRO A 1106 2.69 11.62 -17.84
C PRO A 1106 3.36 11.02 -16.59
N ILE A 1107 3.81 9.78 -16.70
CA ILE A 1107 4.46 9.04 -15.61
C ILE A 1107 5.83 9.69 -15.34
N THR A 1108 6.05 10.10 -14.09
CA THR A 1108 7.26 10.84 -13.68
C THR A 1108 8.11 10.00 -12.71
N LEU A 1109 9.26 9.55 -13.16
CA LEU A 1109 10.28 8.92 -12.31
C LEU A 1109 11.26 9.99 -11.81
N LYS A 1110 11.44 10.07 -10.49
CA LYS A 1110 12.49 10.89 -9.86
C LYS A 1110 13.60 10.00 -9.29
N ILE A 1111 14.80 10.11 -9.87
CA ILE A 1111 16.01 9.45 -9.37
C ILE A 1111 16.79 10.49 -8.56
N THR A 1112 17.01 10.26 -7.26
CA THR A 1112 17.80 11.18 -6.41
C THR A 1112 19.22 11.34 -6.95
N ARG A 1113 19.75 12.56 -6.98
CA ARG A 1113 21.14 12.78 -7.41
C ARG A 1113 22.11 12.29 -6.33
N ASP A 1114 22.99 11.36 -6.69
CA ASP A 1114 24.16 11.00 -5.89
C ASP A 1114 25.33 11.92 -6.29
N ALA A 1115 26.12 12.40 -5.32
CA ALA A 1115 27.28 13.26 -5.55
C ALA A 1115 28.38 12.61 -6.43
N LYS A 1116 28.32 11.30 -6.67
CA LYS A 1116 29.25 10.53 -7.52
C LYS A 1116 28.68 10.20 -8.91
N LEU A 1117 27.42 10.52 -9.19
CA LEU A 1117 26.72 10.14 -10.43
C LEU A 1117 26.02 11.36 -11.06
N SER A 1118 26.67 11.99 -12.04
CA SER A 1118 26.04 12.96 -12.94
C SER A 1118 25.44 12.25 -14.15
N LEU A 1119 24.15 12.45 -14.47
CA LEU A 1119 23.49 11.90 -15.66
C LEU A 1119 23.24 12.97 -16.72
N SER A 1120 23.48 12.63 -17.99
CA SER A 1120 23.29 13.53 -19.14
C SER A 1120 22.90 12.77 -20.41
N LEU A 1121 22.36 13.47 -21.40
CA LEU A 1121 22.11 12.92 -22.74
C LEU A 1121 23.29 13.23 -23.66
N SER A 1122 23.74 12.23 -24.41
CA SER A 1122 24.76 12.42 -25.45
C SER A 1122 24.23 13.37 -26.53
N THR A 1123 24.90 14.50 -26.74
CA THR A 1123 24.59 15.40 -27.86
C THR A 1123 25.17 14.93 -29.20
N SER A 1124 25.89 13.79 -29.20
CA SER A 1124 26.60 13.24 -30.37
C SER A 1124 25.99 11.93 -30.91
N ALA A 1125 25.29 11.17 -30.07
CA ALA A 1125 24.59 9.97 -30.49
C ALA A 1125 23.35 10.34 -31.32
N THR A 1126 23.41 10.09 -32.63
CA THR A 1126 22.29 10.36 -33.56
C THR A 1126 21.54 9.10 -34.00
N SER A 1127 22.12 7.90 -33.85
CA SER A 1127 21.46 6.66 -34.23
C SER A 1127 21.91 5.41 -33.46
N VAL A 1128 20.99 4.44 -33.37
CA VAL A 1128 21.25 3.03 -33.05
C VAL A 1128 20.35 2.21 -34.00
N GLY A 1129 20.91 1.22 -34.72
CA GLY A 1129 20.14 0.30 -35.57
C GLY A 1129 19.25 0.99 -36.62
N ASP A 1130 19.82 1.89 -37.42
CA ASP A 1130 19.14 2.67 -38.47
C ASP A 1130 17.95 3.53 -38.02
N ARG A 1131 17.80 3.76 -36.70
CA ARG A 1131 16.79 4.64 -36.08
C ARG A 1131 17.44 5.80 -35.34
N SER A 1132 16.75 6.94 -35.30
CA SER A 1132 17.26 8.18 -34.70
C SER A 1132 17.24 8.14 -33.18
N VAL A 1133 18.33 8.55 -32.53
CA VAL A 1133 18.42 8.70 -31.07
C VAL A 1133 17.75 10.02 -30.65
N GLN A 1134 16.43 9.96 -30.52
CA GLN A 1134 15.70 10.71 -29.51
C GLN A 1134 14.71 9.75 -28.86
N ASN A 1135 14.71 9.71 -27.52
CA ASN A 1135 13.82 8.83 -26.79
C ASN A 1135 12.38 9.33 -26.89
N SER A 1136 11.58 8.70 -27.75
CA SER A 1136 10.14 9.01 -27.89
C SER A 1136 9.28 8.40 -26.79
N PHE A 1137 9.88 7.68 -25.84
CA PHE A 1137 9.21 7.11 -24.67
C PHE A 1137 9.49 7.97 -23.43
N TRP A 1138 10.76 8.20 -23.05
CA TRP A 1138 11.14 8.95 -21.84
C TRP A 1138 11.94 10.23 -22.15
N GLN A 1139 11.42 11.38 -21.71
CA GLN A 1139 12.10 12.68 -21.73
C GLN A 1139 12.85 12.90 -20.40
N LEU A 1140 14.14 13.27 -20.45
CA LEU A 1140 14.96 13.61 -19.28
C LEU A 1140 14.98 15.13 -19.03
N ASN A 1141 14.59 15.55 -17.83
CA ASN A 1141 14.69 16.92 -17.35
C ASN A 1141 15.71 17.03 -16.19
N LEU A 1142 16.59 18.04 -16.29
CA LEU A 1142 17.69 18.32 -15.37
C LEU A 1142 17.47 19.59 -14.52
N SER A 1143 16.29 20.22 -14.58
CA SER A 1143 15.98 21.48 -13.87
C SER A 1143 15.80 21.33 -12.36
N ASP A 1144 15.53 20.13 -11.86
CA ASP A 1144 15.41 19.84 -10.42
C ASP A 1144 16.82 19.61 -9.83
N PRO A 1145 17.29 20.41 -8.86
CA PRO A 1145 18.65 20.27 -8.33
C PRO A 1145 18.86 19.00 -7.48
N ASN A 1146 17.79 18.38 -6.98
CA ASN A 1146 17.86 17.22 -6.09
C ASN A 1146 17.62 15.88 -6.82
N TYR A 1147 17.06 15.93 -8.02
CA TYR A 1147 16.67 14.74 -8.78
C TYR A 1147 17.10 14.81 -10.26
N TYR A 1148 17.24 13.64 -10.89
CA TYR A 1148 17.07 13.47 -12.33
C TYR A 1148 15.61 13.08 -12.57
N VAL A 1149 14.92 13.80 -13.45
CA VAL A 1149 13.48 13.63 -13.67
C VAL A 1149 13.25 13.04 -15.05
N LEU A 1150 12.77 11.80 -15.11
CA LEU A 1150 12.38 11.11 -16.34
C LEU A 1150 10.85 11.13 -16.46
N THR A 1151 10.34 11.46 -17.63
CA THR A 1151 8.90 11.66 -17.89
C THR A 1151 8.44 10.95 -19.15
N THR A 1152 7.32 10.24 -19.12
CA THR A 1152 6.74 9.57 -20.30
C THR A 1152 5.25 9.81 -20.44
N ASP A 1153 4.79 10.10 -21.66
CA ASP A 1153 3.37 10.34 -21.98
C ASP A 1153 2.56 9.03 -22.13
N GLN A 1154 3.15 7.88 -21.79
CA GLN A 1154 2.53 6.56 -21.95
C GLN A 1154 1.56 6.24 -20.79
N VAL A 1155 0.40 5.67 -21.13
CA VAL A 1155 -0.67 5.33 -20.18
C VAL A 1155 -0.53 3.90 -19.68
N ILE A 1156 -0.29 3.73 -18.38
CA ILE A 1156 -0.52 2.45 -17.69
C ILE A 1156 -2.03 2.26 -17.55
N VAL A 1157 -2.53 1.09 -17.97
CA VAL A 1157 -3.92 0.69 -17.71
C VAL A 1157 -4.00 -0.01 -16.35
N GLY A 1158 -5.09 0.21 -15.62
CA GLY A 1158 -5.27 -0.30 -14.26
C GLY A 1158 -5.10 -1.82 -14.16
N GLY A 1159 -4.02 -2.24 -13.49
CA GLY A 1159 -3.64 -3.64 -13.30
C GLY A 1159 -2.36 -4.07 -14.06
N ASP A 1160 -1.95 -3.31 -15.08
CA ASP A 1160 -0.69 -3.55 -15.78
C ASP A 1160 0.52 -3.21 -14.89
N LYS A 1161 1.65 -3.87 -15.13
CA LYS A 1161 2.92 -3.70 -14.39
C LYS A 1161 4.01 -3.18 -15.31
N LEU A 1162 4.71 -2.14 -14.86
CA LEU A 1162 5.87 -1.57 -15.53
C LEU A 1162 7.15 -2.02 -14.80
N SER A 1163 8.24 -2.23 -15.52
CA SER A 1163 9.59 -2.31 -14.94
C SER A 1163 10.54 -1.53 -15.83
N VAL A 1164 11.53 -0.86 -15.22
CA VAL A 1164 12.51 0.00 -15.89
C VAL A 1164 13.91 -0.39 -15.44
N GLY A 1165 14.81 -0.67 -16.38
CA GLY A 1165 16.19 -1.06 -16.12
C GLY A 1165 17.18 -0.05 -16.66
N LEU A 1166 18.14 0.38 -15.84
CA LEU A 1166 19.33 1.14 -16.25
C LEU A 1166 20.56 0.24 -16.12
N THR A 1167 21.20 -0.10 -17.23
CA THR A 1167 22.28 -1.11 -17.28
C THR A 1167 23.48 -0.64 -18.10
N GLY A 1168 24.68 -0.71 -17.54
CA GLY A 1168 25.91 -0.38 -18.29
C GLY A 1168 27.19 -0.88 -17.61
N THR A 1169 28.26 -1.03 -18.39
CA THR A 1169 29.59 -1.43 -17.90
C THR A 1169 30.42 -0.23 -17.48
N LEU A 1170 31.08 -0.35 -16.33
CA LEU A 1170 31.95 0.64 -15.72
C LEU A 1170 33.40 0.12 -15.78
N SER A 1171 34.27 0.70 -16.62
CA SER A 1171 35.69 0.35 -16.59
C SER A 1171 36.37 0.98 -15.36
N PRO A 1172 37.16 0.23 -14.57
CA PRO A 1172 37.89 0.79 -13.42
C PRO A 1172 38.77 1.98 -13.84
N GLY A 1173 38.55 3.14 -13.21
CA GLY A 1173 39.26 4.38 -13.52
C GLY A 1173 38.62 5.26 -14.62
N ALA A 1174 37.52 4.84 -15.24
CA ALA A 1174 36.80 5.68 -16.20
C ALA A 1174 35.90 6.71 -15.49
N THR A 1175 36.09 8.00 -15.78
CA THR A 1175 35.24 9.11 -15.29
C THR A 1175 33.97 9.32 -16.11
N ALA A 1176 33.79 8.58 -17.20
CA ALA A 1176 32.60 8.65 -18.06
C ALA A 1176 32.24 7.28 -18.64
N GLY A 1177 30.99 7.12 -19.09
CA GLY A 1177 30.52 5.91 -19.76
C GLY A 1177 29.03 5.97 -20.10
N VAL A 1178 28.52 4.89 -20.69
CA VAL A 1178 27.15 4.80 -21.21
C VAL A 1178 26.36 3.76 -20.43
N VAL A 1179 25.17 4.14 -19.95
CA VAL A 1179 24.14 3.20 -19.51
C VAL A 1179 23.00 3.15 -20.53
N SER A 1180 22.50 1.94 -20.74
CA SER A 1180 21.32 1.63 -21.54
C SER A 1180 20.08 1.69 -20.66
N MET A 1181 19.06 2.45 -21.05
CA MET A 1181 17.73 2.38 -20.44
C MET A 1181 16.83 1.40 -21.21
N SER A 1182 16.05 0.62 -20.47
CA SER A 1182 15.13 -0.40 -20.98
C SER A 1182 13.86 -0.43 -20.13
N SER A 1183 12.74 -0.86 -20.70
CA SER A 1183 11.47 -0.96 -19.99
C SER A 1183 10.51 -1.98 -20.62
N VAL A 1184 9.66 -2.56 -19.77
CA VAL A 1184 8.68 -3.58 -20.13
C VAL A 1184 7.36 -3.29 -19.43
N LEU A 1185 6.27 -3.24 -20.21
CA LEU A 1185 4.90 -3.15 -19.72
C LEU A 1185 4.20 -4.51 -19.92
N VAL A 1186 3.73 -5.10 -18.82
CA VAL A 1186 3.12 -6.46 -18.77
C VAL A 1186 1.68 -6.35 -18.27
N ASN A 1187 0.74 -7.08 -18.88
CA ASN A 1187 -0.66 -7.07 -18.45
C ASN A 1187 -0.94 -7.99 -17.25
N ILE A 1188 -2.17 -7.94 -16.73
CA ILE A 1188 -2.65 -8.80 -15.63
C ILE A 1188 -2.56 -10.31 -15.92
N ALA A 1189 -2.43 -10.73 -17.18
CA ALA A 1189 -2.30 -12.12 -17.59
C ALA A 1189 -0.82 -12.57 -17.78
N GLY A 1190 0.15 -11.66 -17.59
CA GLY A 1190 1.57 -11.93 -17.79
C GLY A 1190 2.09 -11.70 -19.22
N GLU A 1191 1.26 -11.16 -20.11
CA GLU A 1191 1.64 -10.89 -21.50
C GLU A 1191 2.31 -9.52 -21.63
N VAL A 1192 3.43 -9.44 -22.36
CA VAL A 1192 4.11 -8.16 -22.64
C VAL A 1192 3.28 -7.36 -23.63
N ARG A 1193 2.72 -6.22 -23.19
CA ARG A 1193 2.00 -5.27 -24.05
C ARG A 1193 2.94 -4.41 -24.87
N GLN A 1194 4.07 -4.03 -24.29
CA GLN A 1194 5.06 -3.13 -24.90
C GLN A 1194 6.43 -3.32 -24.24
N SER A 1195 7.50 -3.21 -25.02
CA SER A 1195 8.86 -3.10 -24.49
C SER A 1195 9.72 -2.30 -25.46
N ASN A 1196 10.66 -1.50 -24.93
CA ASN A 1196 11.72 -0.85 -25.70
C ASN A 1196 13.10 -1.51 -25.48
N ASN A 1197 13.16 -2.72 -24.92
CA ASN A 1197 14.42 -3.46 -24.68
C ASN A 1197 15.25 -3.71 -25.96
N THR A 1198 14.68 -3.52 -27.15
CA THR A 1198 15.37 -3.63 -28.44
C THR A 1198 16.03 -2.33 -28.91
N ASP A 1199 15.47 -1.17 -28.54
CA ASP A 1199 15.91 0.17 -28.95
C ASP A 1199 16.49 0.91 -27.73
N ALA A 1200 17.60 0.40 -27.19
CA ALA A 1200 18.15 0.82 -25.89
C ALA A 1200 18.71 2.25 -25.88
N ASP A 1201 18.12 3.12 -25.07
CA ASP A 1201 18.50 4.53 -24.96
C ASP A 1201 19.83 4.73 -24.24
N LYS A 1202 20.73 5.55 -24.81
CA LYS A 1202 22.07 5.82 -24.26
C LYS A 1202 22.09 7.08 -23.41
N ILE A 1203 22.23 6.91 -22.09
CA ILE A 1203 22.50 8.01 -21.14
C ILE A 1203 24.01 8.00 -20.84
N GLU A 1204 24.66 9.15 -20.98
CA GLU A 1204 26.07 9.33 -20.65
C GLU A 1204 26.21 9.88 -19.22
N TYR A 1205 27.01 9.22 -18.39
CA TYR A 1205 27.38 9.72 -17.07
C TYR A 1205 28.79 10.31 -17.08
N PHE A 1206 29.03 11.30 -16.21
CA PHE A 1206 30.32 11.99 -16.08
C PHE A 1206 30.68 12.28 -14.62
N GLN A 1207 31.98 12.30 -14.31
CA GLN A 1207 32.57 12.90 -13.11
C GLN A 1207 33.51 14.06 -13.46
N GLN A 1208 33.50 15.08 -12.61
CA GLN A 1208 34.66 15.87 -12.21
C GLN A 1208 34.89 15.65 -10.71
#